data_AF-A0A518U953-F1
#
_entry.id   AF-A0A518U953-F1
#
_cell.length_a   1.000
_cell.length_b   1.000
_cell.length_c   1.000
_cell.angle_alpha   90.00
_cell.angle_beta   90.00
_cell.angle_gamma   90.00
#
_symmetry.space_group_name_H-M   'P 1'
#
loop_
_entity.id
_entity.type
_entity.pdbx_description
1 polymer ?
#
loop_
_entity_poly.entity_id
_entity_poly.type
_entity_poly.pdbx_seq_one_letter_code
_entity_poly.pdbx_strand_id
1 'polypeptide(L)'
;MPNPNPHYGSGVFRRRLRLDAGSDQVRVELEDCNHAFRLTLRHDGERVTAVEPEAVRHPFTTCPEALAVIGRVVGHRLTDGAQSLRQRLVPGDNCTHLFDMTVLALAHVDDAGLTRLYEIAVDDERDGVTAARIDCDGRTVHEWRVRAHVIEQPEALAGRPFMRGFFAWASQTFAGMALEAATALQRGYFVAQARRSVSLPVEQHPATADGMPDGVCYSYNSGIVQRALRITGSVRDYSAGPEGLLDFTPVTQNNSVSRGKPGGAMTDKTGRPGALAGIKVVDFGQMVSAPYCAKLFSDYGADVIKVEPPGGDMARRMGPFPGDVPHPEKSGLYFFHNTNKRGITCDVASEEGRTLFLRLLQWADVLIENHLPRQMKEWGLDYERLVTINPKLVVISITPFGQTGPYAGWNGYDLNAYHLTGASSRYCGRPGGMPLEHGTFSADYFGAISAATWGMAAVYGRELVGGGQQVDVSCAEAIAATFVGGQNIGGLAQDGIFDKRTGVGMPQGAPATIMPCKDGHVWMLALEPGQWNGLRKVMGDPEWADLDIFQNMKTRAENADVIYSFLQEWTMEHTKMEIQEKCQAAGCPITAVYTVAEAAEEPHLKARDYFVDMEHPELGKLKNLGAPFKLPACPGGPERPAPLLGQHNDEVYGGVLGLGADEIRGLRARAVI
;
A
#
# COMPACT_ATOMS: atom_id res chain seq x y z
N MET A 1 -25.87 28.06 9.33
CA MET A 1 -24.66 28.88 9.59
C MET A 1 -23.47 27.93 9.52
N PRO A 2 -22.33 28.33 8.94
CA PRO A 2 -21.14 27.48 8.92
C PRO A 2 -20.73 27.12 10.36
N ASN A 3 -20.32 25.87 10.57
CA ASN A 3 -19.87 25.40 11.88
C ASN A 3 -18.57 26.16 12.25
N PRO A 4 -18.56 26.99 13.31
CA PRO A 4 -17.38 27.77 13.68
C PRO A 4 -16.23 26.85 14.07
N ASN A 5 -15.00 27.18 13.65
CA ASN A 5 -13.83 26.40 14.01
C ASN A 5 -13.46 26.63 15.49
N PRO A 6 -13.55 25.60 16.37
CA PRO A 6 -13.28 25.76 17.79
C PRO A 6 -11.82 26.06 18.11
N HIS A 7 -10.91 25.83 17.15
CA HIS A 7 -9.47 26.10 17.28
C HIS A 7 -9.05 27.45 16.69
N TYR A 8 -9.98 28.21 16.11
CA TYR A 8 -9.68 29.52 15.54
C TYR A 8 -9.20 30.49 16.62
N GLY A 9 -8.11 31.20 16.33
CA GLY A 9 -7.46 32.15 17.25
C GLY A 9 -6.11 31.67 17.75
N SER A 10 -5.70 30.42 17.46
CA SER A 10 -4.44 29.84 17.93
C SER A 10 -3.47 29.41 16.83
N GLY A 11 -3.88 29.43 15.56
CA GLY A 11 -3.05 28.95 14.45
C GLY A 11 -2.61 30.03 13.46
N VAL A 12 -1.84 29.59 12.46
CA VAL A 12 -1.28 30.44 11.39
C VAL A 12 -1.55 29.78 10.05
N PHE A 13 -2.23 30.46 9.14
CA PHE A 13 -2.37 30.02 7.76
C PHE A 13 -1.04 30.17 7.04
N ARG A 14 -0.63 29.15 6.30
CA ARG A 14 0.57 29.19 5.46
C ARG A 14 0.21 28.97 3.99
N ARG A 15 0.86 29.74 3.12
CA ARG A 15 0.83 29.56 1.66
C ARG A 15 2.23 29.76 1.10
N ARG A 16 2.60 28.99 0.08
CA ARG A 16 3.86 29.13 -0.64
C ARG A 16 3.59 29.22 -2.13
N LEU A 17 4.32 30.09 -2.81
CA LEU A 17 4.36 30.18 -4.27
C LEU A 17 5.81 30.04 -4.74
N ARG A 18 6.06 29.17 -5.72
CA ARG A 18 7.34 29.04 -6.40
C ARG A 18 7.17 29.41 -7.86
N LEU A 19 7.97 30.35 -8.32
CA LEU A 19 8.09 30.78 -9.71
C LEU A 19 9.44 30.29 -10.25
N ASP A 20 9.42 29.74 -11.45
CA ASP A 20 10.60 29.39 -12.24
C ASP A 20 10.38 29.90 -13.67
N ALA A 21 11.13 30.91 -14.08
CA ALA A 21 11.04 31.53 -15.40
C ALA A 21 12.14 30.97 -16.32
N GLY A 22 11.74 30.28 -17.38
CA GLY A 22 12.58 29.85 -18.48
C GLY A 22 12.54 30.81 -19.67
N SER A 23 13.21 30.46 -20.76
CA SER A 23 13.30 31.29 -21.97
C SER A 23 12.01 31.35 -22.80
N ASP A 24 11.18 30.32 -22.73
CA ASP A 24 9.96 30.13 -23.52
C ASP A 24 8.76 29.67 -22.68
N GLN A 25 8.95 29.55 -21.36
CA GLN A 25 7.93 29.12 -20.42
C GLN A 25 8.18 29.70 -19.02
N VAL A 26 7.10 29.93 -18.28
CA VAL A 26 7.13 30.32 -16.87
C VAL A 26 6.26 29.34 -16.08
N ARG A 27 6.86 28.69 -15.08
CA ARG A 27 6.18 27.75 -14.19
C ARG A 27 5.89 28.42 -12.86
N VAL A 28 4.64 28.33 -12.43
CA VAL A 28 4.19 28.76 -11.10
C VAL A 28 3.57 27.58 -10.38
N GLU A 29 3.97 27.40 -9.14
CA GLU A 29 3.45 26.39 -8.24
C GLU A 29 2.93 27.08 -6.99
N LEU A 30 1.74 26.72 -6.54
CA LEU A 30 1.11 27.31 -5.37
C LEU A 30 0.58 26.18 -4.49
N GLU A 31 0.86 26.26 -3.20
CA GLU A 31 0.23 25.39 -2.20
C GLU A 31 -0.15 26.17 -0.94
N ASP A 32 -1.31 25.85 -0.38
CA ASP A 32 -1.79 26.30 0.92
C ASP A 32 -2.62 25.20 1.63
N CYS A 33 -3.24 25.50 2.77
CA CYS A 33 -4.03 24.53 3.52
C CYS A 33 -5.12 23.80 2.70
N ASN A 34 -5.72 24.43 1.69
CA ASN A 34 -6.86 23.89 0.96
C ASN A 34 -6.53 23.52 -0.50
N HIS A 35 -5.53 24.17 -1.09
CA HIS A 35 -5.26 24.08 -2.52
C HIS A 35 -3.79 23.76 -2.81
N ALA A 36 -3.56 23.00 -3.87
CA ALA A 36 -2.27 22.82 -4.50
C ALA A 36 -2.47 22.84 -6.03
N PHE A 37 -1.78 23.75 -6.72
CA PHE A 37 -1.87 23.94 -8.16
C PHE A 37 -0.47 24.04 -8.78
N ARG A 38 -0.33 23.50 -10.00
CA ARG A 38 0.80 23.82 -10.89
C ARG A 38 0.27 24.52 -12.12
N LEU A 39 1.05 25.42 -12.68
CA LEU A 39 0.73 26.11 -13.92
C LEU A 39 2.01 26.33 -14.70
N THR A 40 2.04 25.86 -15.94
CA THR A 40 3.09 26.22 -16.90
C THR A 40 2.47 27.11 -17.97
N LEU A 41 2.98 28.33 -18.12
CA LEU A 41 2.62 29.24 -19.20
C LEU A 41 3.73 29.20 -20.25
N ARG A 42 3.40 28.95 -21.52
CA ARG A 42 4.35 28.97 -22.64
C ARG A 42 4.12 30.19 -23.51
N HIS A 43 5.18 30.72 -24.11
CA HIS A 43 5.10 31.84 -25.05
C HIS A 43 6.12 31.72 -26.19
N ASP A 44 5.88 32.44 -27.29
CA ASP A 44 6.80 32.54 -28.44
C ASP A 44 7.62 33.85 -28.45
N GLY A 45 7.49 34.66 -27.40
CA GLY A 45 8.12 35.99 -27.27
C GLY A 45 7.24 37.14 -27.75
N GLU A 46 6.11 36.86 -28.41
CA GLU A 46 5.09 37.87 -28.72
C GLU A 46 3.79 37.60 -27.96
N ARG A 47 3.43 36.31 -27.80
CA ARG A 47 2.13 35.85 -27.30
C ARG A 47 2.24 34.61 -26.44
N VAL A 48 1.23 34.41 -25.59
CA VAL A 48 1.01 33.15 -24.88
C VAL A 48 0.58 32.08 -25.88
N THR A 49 1.34 30.99 -25.97
CA THR A 49 1.07 29.87 -26.89
C THR A 49 0.36 28.71 -26.20
N ALA A 50 0.57 28.52 -24.90
CA ALA A 50 -0.13 27.54 -24.10
C ALA A 50 -0.23 27.96 -22.63
N VAL A 51 -1.26 27.48 -21.95
CA VAL A 51 -1.37 27.50 -20.49
C VAL A 51 -1.77 26.11 -20.04
N GLU A 52 -0.93 25.48 -19.24
CA GLU A 52 -1.04 24.09 -18.78
C GLU A 52 -1.26 24.08 -17.26
N PRO A 53 -2.50 24.30 -16.78
CA PRO A 53 -2.80 24.28 -15.37
C PRO A 53 -3.10 22.84 -14.89
N GLU A 54 -2.69 22.52 -13.67
CA GLU A 54 -2.92 21.23 -13.02
C GLU A 54 -3.48 21.49 -11.61
N ALA A 55 -4.64 20.89 -11.32
CA ALA A 55 -5.20 20.87 -9.98
C ALA A 55 -4.68 19.65 -9.22
N VAL A 56 -3.70 19.84 -8.35
CA VAL A 56 -3.03 18.75 -7.61
C VAL A 56 -3.82 18.37 -6.35
N ARG A 57 -4.29 19.38 -5.61
CA ARG A 57 -5.16 19.20 -4.43
C ARG A 57 -6.18 20.33 -4.40
N HIS A 58 -7.45 19.98 -4.23
CA HIS A 58 -8.52 20.96 -4.27
C HIS A 58 -9.69 20.52 -3.37
N PRO A 59 -10.42 21.47 -2.77
CA PRO A 59 -11.44 21.17 -1.79
C PRO A 59 -12.78 20.73 -2.38
N PHE A 60 -13.05 21.03 -3.67
CA PHE A 60 -14.32 20.69 -4.32
C PHE A 60 -14.15 19.87 -5.60
N THR A 61 -15.11 18.99 -5.89
CA THR A 61 -15.16 18.16 -7.10
C THR A 61 -15.19 18.95 -8.40
N THR A 62 -15.68 20.19 -8.36
CA THR A 62 -15.78 21.08 -9.54
C THR A 62 -14.55 21.95 -9.76
N CYS A 63 -13.57 21.95 -8.84
CA CYS A 63 -12.36 22.76 -9.02
C CYS A 63 -11.59 22.45 -10.32
N PRO A 64 -11.47 21.19 -10.80
CA PRO A 64 -10.83 20.89 -12.08
C PRO A 64 -11.54 21.53 -13.29
N GLU A 65 -12.83 21.83 -13.22
CA GLU A 65 -13.54 22.51 -14.33
C GLU A 65 -12.98 23.94 -14.56
N ALA A 66 -12.43 24.58 -13.52
CA ALA A 66 -11.84 25.92 -13.62
C ALA A 66 -10.58 25.95 -14.51
N LEU A 67 -9.95 24.79 -14.76
CA LEU A 67 -8.77 24.67 -15.62
C LEU A 67 -9.10 25.04 -17.08
N ALA A 68 -10.32 24.77 -17.54
CA ALA A 68 -10.73 25.11 -18.90
C ALA A 68 -10.89 26.63 -19.10
N VAL A 69 -11.27 27.37 -18.05
CA VAL A 69 -11.54 28.81 -18.15
C VAL A 69 -10.23 29.59 -18.32
N ILE A 70 -9.17 29.18 -17.64
CA ILE A 70 -7.85 29.83 -17.76
C ILE A 70 -7.19 29.55 -19.12
N GLY A 71 -7.62 28.51 -19.86
CA GLY A 71 -7.19 28.28 -21.25
C GLY A 71 -7.51 29.45 -22.20
N ARG A 72 -8.47 30.31 -21.86
CA ARG A 72 -8.82 31.53 -22.64
C ARG A 72 -7.71 32.57 -22.70
N VAL A 73 -6.63 32.39 -21.93
CA VAL A 73 -5.44 33.26 -21.93
C VAL A 73 -4.53 32.99 -23.14
N VAL A 74 -4.64 31.82 -23.79
CA VAL A 74 -3.88 31.52 -25.01
C VAL A 74 -4.17 32.57 -26.09
N GLY A 75 -3.10 33.07 -26.73
CA GLY A 75 -3.14 34.14 -27.73
C GLY A 75 -3.05 35.56 -27.15
N HIS A 76 -3.00 35.72 -25.83
CA HIS A 76 -2.74 37.01 -25.17
C HIS A 76 -1.38 37.56 -25.61
N ARG A 77 -1.32 38.84 -25.99
CA ARG A 77 -0.05 39.49 -26.37
C ARG A 77 0.71 39.85 -25.11
N LEU A 78 1.99 39.50 -25.06
CA LEU A 78 2.84 39.82 -23.90
C LEU A 78 2.97 41.33 -23.70
N THR A 79 2.97 42.10 -24.80
CA THR A 79 3.00 43.58 -24.78
C THR A 79 1.82 44.24 -24.09
N ASP A 80 0.68 43.55 -24.01
CA ASP A 80 -0.52 44.09 -23.34
C ASP A 80 -0.40 43.98 -21.80
N GLY A 81 0.58 43.21 -21.32
CA GLY A 81 0.94 43.04 -19.91
C GLY A 81 -0.12 42.33 -19.07
N ALA A 82 0.29 41.85 -17.90
CA ALA A 82 -0.58 41.07 -17.00
C ALA A 82 -1.82 41.84 -16.49
N GLN A 83 -1.82 43.19 -16.54
CA GLN A 83 -2.97 44.01 -16.17
C GLN A 83 -4.14 43.89 -17.16
N SER A 84 -3.87 43.82 -18.46
CA SER A 84 -4.92 43.72 -19.48
C SER A 84 -5.67 42.37 -19.41
N LEU A 85 -5.02 41.32 -18.89
CA LEU A 85 -5.65 40.04 -18.61
C LEU A 85 -6.84 40.16 -17.65
N ARG A 86 -6.73 41.04 -16.64
CA ARG A 86 -7.78 41.27 -15.64
C ARG A 86 -9.05 41.89 -16.24
N GLN A 87 -8.94 42.52 -17.40
CA GLN A 87 -10.07 43.11 -18.11
C GLN A 87 -10.75 42.11 -19.06
N ARG A 88 -10.02 41.08 -19.51
CA ARG A 88 -10.52 40.01 -20.40
C ARG A 88 -11.23 38.88 -19.68
N LEU A 89 -10.80 38.53 -18.48
CA LEU A 89 -11.42 37.48 -17.68
C LEU A 89 -12.52 38.08 -16.81
N VAL A 90 -13.75 37.59 -16.98
CA VAL A 90 -14.91 38.06 -16.22
C VAL A 90 -14.69 37.76 -14.72
N PRO A 91 -14.81 38.77 -13.83
CA PRO A 91 -14.75 38.54 -12.39
C PRO A 91 -15.82 37.52 -11.98
N GLY A 92 -15.41 36.45 -11.31
CA GLY A 92 -16.28 35.34 -10.90
C GLY A 92 -16.11 34.08 -11.76
N ASP A 93 -15.81 34.18 -13.05
CA ASP A 93 -15.78 33.01 -13.96
C ASP A 93 -14.60 32.05 -13.72
N ASN A 94 -13.60 32.43 -12.91
CA ASN A 94 -12.33 31.71 -12.79
C ASN A 94 -12.01 31.32 -11.34
N CYS A 95 -11.15 30.30 -11.18
CA CYS A 95 -10.48 30.06 -9.91
C CYS A 95 -9.48 31.19 -9.64
N THR A 96 -9.66 31.89 -8.53
CA THR A 96 -8.82 33.01 -8.11
C THR A 96 -7.34 32.63 -7.98
N HIS A 97 -7.03 31.39 -7.55
CA HIS A 97 -5.66 30.89 -7.45
C HIS A 97 -5.00 30.80 -8.83
N LEU A 98 -5.64 30.13 -9.78
CA LEU A 98 -5.12 29.95 -11.14
C LEU A 98 -4.97 31.29 -11.86
N PHE A 99 -5.89 32.23 -11.63
CA PHE A 99 -5.79 33.58 -12.17
C PHE A 99 -4.56 34.31 -11.64
N ASP A 100 -4.36 34.33 -10.32
CA ASP A 100 -3.21 35.01 -9.71
C ASP A 100 -1.89 34.37 -10.16
N MET A 101 -1.83 33.03 -10.26
CA MET A 101 -0.66 32.31 -10.80
C MET A 101 -0.39 32.67 -12.26
N THR A 102 -1.42 32.83 -13.09
CA THR A 102 -1.27 33.21 -14.50
C THR A 102 -0.78 34.65 -14.65
N VAL A 103 -1.30 35.58 -13.84
CA VAL A 103 -0.84 36.97 -13.80
C VAL A 103 0.62 37.04 -13.36
N LEU A 104 1.01 36.24 -12.36
CA LEU A 104 2.41 36.15 -11.92
C LEU A 104 3.31 35.57 -13.01
N ALA A 105 2.88 34.48 -13.66
CA ALA A 105 3.64 33.88 -14.77
C ALA A 105 3.86 34.89 -15.92
N LEU A 106 2.80 35.62 -16.31
CA LEU A 106 2.88 36.66 -17.35
C LEU A 106 3.82 37.80 -16.99
N ALA A 107 3.94 38.16 -15.72
CA ALA A 107 4.82 39.24 -15.29
C ALA A 107 6.31 38.89 -15.44
N HIS A 108 6.64 37.60 -15.57
CA HIS A 108 8.01 37.09 -15.57
C HIS A 108 8.41 36.35 -16.86
N VAL A 109 7.68 36.57 -17.96
CA VAL A 109 8.01 35.98 -19.28
C VAL A 109 9.35 36.44 -19.84
N ASP A 110 9.82 37.62 -19.42
CA ASP A 110 11.11 38.20 -19.85
C ASP A 110 12.25 37.95 -18.84
N ASP A 111 11.98 37.28 -17.72
CA ASP A 111 12.92 37.08 -16.61
C ASP A 111 13.61 35.71 -16.66
N ALA A 112 14.03 35.25 -17.84
CA ALA A 112 14.61 33.91 -18.02
C ALA A 112 15.80 33.64 -17.05
N GLY A 113 15.74 32.51 -16.35
CA GLY A 113 16.68 32.11 -15.30
C GLY A 113 16.30 32.58 -13.89
N LEU A 114 15.20 33.32 -13.73
CA LEU A 114 14.69 33.76 -12.44
C LEU A 114 13.95 32.61 -11.72
N THR A 115 14.37 32.34 -10.49
CA THR A 115 13.57 31.56 -9.54
C THR A 115 13.18 32.46 -8.36
N ARG A 116 11.91 32.41 -7.94
CA ARG A 116 11.41 33.12 -6.77
C ARG A 116 10.58 32.21 -5.88
N LEU A 117 10.74 32.35 -4.58
CA LEU A 117 9.95 31.68 -3.55
C LEU A 117 9.24 32.72 -2.69
N TYR A 118 7.92 32.74 -2.70
CA TYR A 118 7.11 33.56 -1.80
C TYR A 118 6.51 32.68 -0.71
N GLU A 119 6.62 33.12 0.54
CA GLU A 119 6.09 32.42 1.71
C GLU A 119 5.21 33.36 2.52
N ILE A 120 3.94 32.99 2.67
CA ILE A 120 2.90 33.80 3.30
C ILE A 120 2.52 33.16 4.62
N ALA A 121 2.43 33.99 5.67
CA ALA A 121 1.92 33.65 6.98
C ALA A 121 0.80 34.60 7.38
N VAL A 122 -0.36 34.08 7.77
CA VAL A 122 -1.48 34.91 8.24
C VAL A 122 -2.02 34.32 9.53
N ASP A 123 -1.93 35.06 10.61
CA ASP A 123 -2.39 34.64 11.93
C ASP A 123 -3.92 34.59 11.97
N ASP A 124 -4.48 33.72 12.81
CA ASP A 124 -5.90 33.83 13.14
C ASP A 124 -6.18 35.17 13.84
N GLU A 125 -7.35 35.75 13.57
CA GLU A 125 -7.73 37.04 14.15
C GLU A 125 -7.79 36.99 15.69
N ARG A 126 -7.16 37.98 16.34
CA ARG A 126 -7.21 38.22 17.79
C ARG A 126 -7.59 39.67 18.06
N ASP A 127 -8.60 39.88 18.89
CA ASP A 127 -9.11 41.20 19.25
C ASP A 127 -9.44 42.08 18.04
N GLY A 128 -9.93 41.46 16.95
CA GLY A 128 -10.25 42.13 15.68
C GLY A 128 -9.05 42.50 14.81
N VAL A 129 -7.83 42.04 15.15
CA VAL A 129 -6.60 42.26 14.37
C VAL A 129 -6.07 40.95 13.85
N THR A 130 -5.61 40.96 12.60
CA THR A 130 -4.91 39.84 11.97
C THR A 130 -3.52 40.30 11.55
N ALA A 131 -2.48 39.58 11.94
CA ALA A 131 -1.13 39.78 11.41
C ALA A 131 -0.96 38.98 10.12
N ALA A 132 -0.40 39.60 9.09
CA ALA A 132 -0.18 39.00 7.79
C ALA A 132 1.22 39.37 7.29
N ARG A 133 2.03 38.38 6.95
CA ARG A 133 3.41 38.55 6.51
C ARG A 133 3.66 37.78 5.22
N ILE A 134 4.51 38.33 4.36
CA ILE A 134 5.07 37.65 3.20
C ILE A 134 6.58 37.82 3.14
N ASP A 135 7.26 36.70 2.97
CA ASP A 135 8.68 36.61 2.70
C ASP A 135 8.90 36.27 1.22
N CYS A 136 9.96 36.80 0.62
CA CYS A 136 10.42 36.46 -0.71
C CYS A 136 11.89 36.07 -0.64
N ASP A 137 12.24 34.87 -1.10
CA ASP A 137 13.58 34.29 -1.05
C ASP A 137 14.22 34.40 0.36
N GLY A 138 13.42 34.13 1.40
CA GLY A 138 13.82 34.17 2.81
C GLY A 138 13.88 35.57 3.44
N ARG A 139 13.46 36.64 2.73
CA ARG A 139 13.45 38.02 3.24
C ARG A 139 12.04 38.56 3.37
N THR A 140 11.70 39.15 4.52
CA THR A 140 10.41 39.82 4.72
C THR A 140 10.24 40.99 3.76
N VAL A 141 9.18 40.97 2.97
CA VAL A 141 8.83 42.05 2.04
C VAL A 141 7.74 42.93 2.63
N HIS A 142 6.66 42.31 3.13
CA HIS A 142 5.58 43.00 3.82
C HIS A 142 5.20 42.26 5.10
N GLU A 143 4.94 43.03 6.15
CA GLU A 143 4.36 42.57 7.40
C GLU A 143 3.34 43.60 7.85
N TRP A 144 2.07 43.19 7.88
CA TRP A 144 0.93 44.08 8.09
C TRP A 144 0.07 43.58 9.24
N ARG A 145 -0.45 44.51 10.05
CA ARG A 145 -1.57 44.25 10.96
C ARG A 145 -2.83 44.84 10.34
N VAL A 146 -3.87 44.03 10.23
CA VAL A 146 -5.11 44.40 9.54
C VAL A 146 -6.28 44.29 10.50
N ARG A 147 -7.07 45.36 10.63
CA ARG A 147 -8.34 45.39 11.37
C ARG A 147 -9.45 45.80 10.42
N ALA A 148 -10.55 45.05 10.42
CA ALA A 148 -11.73 45.34 9.59
C ALA A 148 -11.38 45.64 8.11
N HIS A 149 -10.45 44.88 7.54
CA HIS A 149 -9.94 45.05 6.17
C HIS A 149 -9.23 46.38 5.88
N VAL A 150 -8.65 47.01 6.91
CA VAL A 150 -7.82 48.22 6.82
C VAL A 150 -6.48 47.93 7.47
N ILE A 151 -5.39 48.41 6.88
CA ILE A 151 -4.04 48.27 7.44
C ILE A 151 -3.92 49.21 8.66
N GLU A 152 -3.51 48.66 9.81
CA GLU A 152 -3.16 49.40 11.03
C GLU A 152 -1.66 49.60 11.17
N GLN A 153 -0.87 48.59 10.83
CA GLN A 153 0.59 48.65 10.85
C GLN A 153 1.18 48.08 9.55
N PRO A 154 2.32 48.61 9.08
CA PRO A 154 3.12 49.68 9.70
C PRO A 154 2.42 51.05 9.62
N GLU A 155 2.78 51.97 10.52
CA GLU A 155 2.12 53.29 10.68
C GLU A 155 2.08 54.11 9.37
N ALA A 156 3.12 54.00 8.54
CA ALA A 156 3.19 54.65 7.22
C ALA A 156 2.06 54.22 6.26
N LEU A 157 1.48 53.05 6.48
CA LEU A 157 0.40 52.47 5.67
C LEU A 157 -0.94 52.43 6.42
N ALA A 158 -1.01 53.02 7.62
CA ALA A 158 -2.22 53.04 8.42
C ALA A 158 -3.40 53.69 7.66
N GLY A 159 -4.58 53.08 7.74
CA GLY A 159 -5.79 53.57 7.06
C GLY A 159 -5.93 53.16 5.59
N ARG A 160 -4.94 52.44 5.01
CA ARG A 160 -5.01 51.98 3.63
C ARG A 160 -5.93 50.76 3.49
N PRO A 161 -6.69 50.67 2.38
CA PRO A 161 -7.67 49.61 2.19
C PRO A 161 -6.99 48.26 1.96
N PHE A 162 -7.51 47.18 2.55
CA PHE A 162 -7.03 45.81 2.33
C PHE A 162 -7.96 44.94 1.47
N MET A 163 -9.17 45.42 1.19
CA MET A 163 -10.15 44.75 0.34
C MET A 163 -10.49 45.58 -0.91
N ARG A 164 -11.63 46.29 -0.91
CA ARG A 164 -12.05 47.11 -2.04
C ARG A 164 -11.07 48.25 -2.27
N GLY A 165 -10.63 48.43 -3.51
CA GLY A 165 -9.66 49.47 -3.87
C GLY A 165 -8.19 49.14 -3.55
N PHE A 166 -7.90 47.98 -2.93
CA PHE A 166 -6.54 47.58 -2.58
C PHE A 166 -5.59 47.62 -3.78
N PHE A 167 -5.95 46.95 -4.89
CA PHE A 167 -5.04 46.85 -6.04
C PHE A 167 -4.74 48.21 -6.67
N ALA A 168 -5.74 49.08 -6.81
CA ALA A 168 -5.54 50.42 -7.36
C ALA A 168 -4.53 51.22 -6.51
N TRP A 169 -4.71 51.19 -5.18
CA TRP A 169 -3.76 51.82 -4.26
C TRP A 169 -2.38 51.17 -4.28
N ALA A 170 -2.31 49.84 -4.17
CA ALA A 170 -1.06 49.08 -4.14
C ALA A 170 -0.24 49.32 -5.41
N SER A 171 -0.88 49.35 -6.58
CA SER A 171 -0.22 49.62 -7.87
C SER A 171 0.34 51.04 -8.02
N GLN A 172 -0.15 51.99 -7.22
CA GLN A 172 0.38 53.36 -7.15
C GLN A 172 1.49 53.51 -6.10
N THR A 173 1.58 52.57 -5.14
CA THR A 173 2.45 52.66 -3.97
C THR A 173 3.67 51.76 -4.08
N PHE A 174 3.50 50.57 -4.66
CA PHE A 174 4.53 49.55 -4.81
C PHE A 174 4.79 49.26 -6.29
N ALA A 175 5.99 48.77 -6.59
CA ALA A 175 6.38 48.32 -7.93
C ALA A 175 7.19 47.02 -7.86
N GLY A 176 7.24 46.30 -8.98
CA GLY A 176 7.96 45.02 -9.11
C GLY A 176 7.60 44.02 -8.00
N MET A 177 8.64 43.40 -7.43
CA MET A 177 8.51 42.39 -6.37
C MET A 177 7.67 42.87 -5.17
N ALA A 178 7.76 44.14 -4.77
CA ALA A 178 6.95 44.66 -3.67
C ALA A 178 5.45 44.68 -4.01
N LEU A 179 5.07 44.96 -5.26
CA LEU A 179 3.68 44.93 -5.70
C LEU A 179 3.14 43.51 -5.86
N GLU A 180 3.97 42.60 -6.37
CA GLU A 180 3.67 41.17 -6.46
C GLU A 180 3.41 40.60 -5.06
N ALA A 181 4.34 40.84 -4.14
CA ALA A 181 4.26 40.37 -2.77
C ALA A 181 3.04 40.96 -2.04
N ALA A 182 2.75 42.25 -2.26
CA ALA A 182 1.55 42.89 -1.73
C ALA A 182 0.26 42.20 -2.22
N THR A 183 0.18 41.90 -3.52
CA THR A 183 -0.97 41.23 -4.13
C THR A 183 -1.12 39.80 -3.64
N ALA A 184 -0.03 39.05 -3.55
CA ALA A 184 -0.01 37.68 -3.06
C ALA A 184 -0.41 37.61 -1.57
N LEU A 185 0.12 38.51 -0.73
CA LEU A 185 -0.23 38.62 0.69
C LEU A 185 -1.70 38.93 0.90
N GLN A 186 -2.25 39.89 0.15
CA GLN A 186 -3.65 40.24 0.19
C GLN A 186 -4.55 39.05 -0.14
N ARG A 187 -4.19 38.26 -1.17
CA ARG A 187 -4.93 37.05 -1.50
C ARG A 187 -4.83 36.00 -0.39
N GLY A 188 -3.62 35.75 0.11
CA GLY A 188 -3.38 34.81 1.20
C GLY A 188 -4.21 35.15 2.43
N TYR A 189 -4.31 36.43 2.78
CA TYR A 189 -5.14 36.93 3.88
C TYR A 189 -6.62 36.58 3.72
N PHE A 190 -7.19 36.73 2.53
CA PHE A 190 -8.60 36.40 2.32
C PHE A 190 -8.86 34.90 2.36
N VAL A 191 -7.96 34.11 1.80
CA VAL A 191 -8.09 32.65 1.83
C VAL A 191 -7.89 32.11 3.26
N ALA A 192 -7.04 32.75 4.06
CA ALA A 192 -6.87 32.41 5.47
C ALA A 192 -8.17 32.53 6.28
N GLN A 193 -9.09 33.43 5.91
CA GLN A 193 -10.38 33.60 6.60
C GLN A 193 -11.25 32.34 6.55
N ALA A 194 -11.04 31.45 5.59
CA ALA A 194 -11.72 30.15 5.53
C ALA A 194 -11.48 29.29 6.78
N ARG A 195 -10.38 29.53 7.53
CA ARG A 195 -10.08 28.84 8.80
C ARG A 195 -11.04 29.21 9.94
N ARG A 196 -11.87 30.26 9.82
CA ARG A 196 -12.93 30.59 10.79
C ARG A 196 -14.02 29.51 10.88
N SER A 197 -14.14 28.69 9.85
CA SER A 197 -15.14 27.64 9.74
C SER A 197 -14.48 26.27 9.70
N VAL A 198 -15.13 25.26 10.28
CA VAL A 198 -14.64 23.89 10.17
C VAL A 198 -14.92 23.40 8.75
N SER A 199 -13.85 23.16 8.00
CA SER A 199 -13.91 22.46 6.72
C SER A 199 -13.78 20.95 6.95
N LEU A 200 -14.80 20.32 7.55
CA LEU A 200 -14.83 18.86 7.66
C LEU A 200 -15.09 18.25 6.27
N PRO A 201 -14.53 17.07 5.98
CA PRO A 201 -15.06 16.22 4.92
C PRO A 201 -16.52 15.92 5.23
N VAL A 202 -17.43 16.30 4.34
CA VAL A 202 -18.81 15.81 4.37
C VAL A 202 -19.11 15.29 2.99
N GLU A 203 -19.33 13.98 2.89
CA GLU A 203 -19.33 13.23 1.64
C GLU A 203 -20.48 13.60 0.70
N GLN A 204 -21.45 14.42 1.14
CA GLN A 204 -22.76 14.53 0.47
C GLN A 204 -23.42 15.92 0.53
N HIS A 205 -22.71 16.98 0.94
CA HIS A 205 -23.28 18.33 0.96
C HIS A 205 -22.71 19.22 -0.16
N PRO A 206 -23.58 19.84 -0.99
CA PRO A 206 -23.16 20.87 -1.93
C PRO A 206 -22.49 22.04 -1.22
N ALA A 207 -21.60 22.74 -1.93
CA ALA A 207 -20.90 23.91 -1.43
C ALA A 207 -21.85 25.02 -0.93
N THR A 208 -23.11 25.06 -1.38
CA THR A 208 -24.14 25.97 -0.85
C THR A 208 -24.41 25.77 0.64
N ALA A 209 -24.23 24.56 1.16
CA ALA A 209 -24.42 24.26 2.58
C ALA A 209 -23.34 24.89 3.48
N ASP A 210 -22.20 25.28 2.92
CA ASP A 210 -21.11 25.96 3.65
C ASP A 210 -21.46 27.42 3.99
N GLY A 211 -22.51 27.99 3.39
CA GLY A 211 -22.92 29.38 3.61
C GLY A 211 -21.93 30.43 3.09
N MET A 212 -20.99 30.04 2.23
CA MET A 212 -20.07 30.96 1.56
C MET A 212 -20.80 31.74 0.45
N PRO A 213 -20.50 33.05 0.26
CA PRO A 213 -21.15 33.85 -0.76
C PRO A 213 -20.83 33.40 -2.19
N ASP A 214 -21.79 33.58 -3.09
CA ASP A 214 -21.59 33.35 -4.52
C ASP A 214 -20.43 34.21 -5.08
N GLY A 215 -19.63 33.63 -5.98
CA GLY A 215 -18.55 34.32 -6.70
C GLY A 215 -17.23 34.46 -5.94
N VAL A 216 -17.08 33.88 -4.74
CA VAL A 216 -15.81 33.90 -3.98
C VAL A 216 -14.75 32.97 -4.59
N CYS A 217 -15.16 31.87 -5.21
CA CYS A 217 -14.32 31.01 -6.04
C CYS A 217 -15.17 30.38 -7.15
N TYR A 218 -14.54 29.76 -8.15
CA TYR A 218 -15.22 29.07 -9.24
C TYR A 218 -16.33 28.11 -8.75
N SER A 219 -16.03 27.30 -7.72
CA SER A 219 -16.97 26.34 -7.15
C SER A 219 -18.14 26.97 -6.42
N TYR A 220 -18.08 28.27 -6.10
CA TYR A 220 -19.16 29.04 -5.49
C TYR A 220 -19.96 29.88 -6.50
N ASN A 221 -19.78 29.67 -7.80
CA ASN A 221 -20.62 30.36 -8.79
C ASN A 221 -22.02 29.75 -8.86
N SER A 222 -23.02 30.59 -9.13
CA SER A 222 -24.40 30.15 -9.33
C SER A 222 -24.47 29.06 -10.42
N GLY A 223 -25.14 27.94 -10.13
CA GLY A 223 -25.23 26.76 -11.00
C GLY A 223 -24.11 25.73 -10.77
N ILE A 224 -22.92 26.15 -10.35
CA ILE A 224 -21.80 25.27 -9.98
C ILE A 224 -21.89 24.89 -8.50
N VAL A 225 -22.21 25.85 -7.65
CA VAL A 225 -22.27 25.72 -6.19
C VAL A 225 -23.25 24.64 -5.71
N GLN A 226 -24.34 24.40 -6.47
CA GLN A 226 -25.33 23.36 -6.18
C GLN A 226 -24.82 21.93 -6.41
N ARG A 227 -23.75 21.75 -7.19
CA ARG A 227 -23.17 20.43 -7.53
C ARG A 227 -21.72 20.24 -7.05
N ALA A 228 -21.09 21.30 -6.57
CA ALA A 228 -19.74 21.25 -6.01
C ALA A 228 -19.76 20.50 -4.68
N LEU A 229 -19.19 19.29 -4.64
CA LEU A 229 -19.11 18.47 -3.42
C LEU A 229 -17.70 18.57 -2.82
N ARG A 230 -17.60 18.49 -1.49
CA ARG A 230 -16.30 18.52 -0.80
C ARG A 230 -15.52 17.22 -1.00
N ILE A 231 -14.21 17.34 -1.16
CA ILE A 231 -13.29 16.19 -1.29
C ILE A 231 -12.65 15.89 0.06
N THR A 232 -12.78 14.64 0.50
CA THR A 232 -12.17 14.15 1.74
C THR A 232 -10.65 14.19 1.70
N GLY A 233 -10.01 14.66 2.78
CA GLY A 233 -8.55 14.74 2.87
C GLY A 233 -7.91 15.88 2.06
N SER A 234 -8.72 16.79 1.49
CA SER A 234 -8.23 17.94 0.73
C SER A 234 -7.62 19.04 1.60
N VAL A 235 -7.89 19.08 2.90
CA VAL A 235 -7.36 20.09 3.83
C VAL A 235 -6.13 19.55 4.56
N ARG A 236 -5.04 20.30 4.52
CA ARG A 236 -3.78 20.02 5.23
C ARG A 236 -3.50 21.12 6.25
N ASP A 237 -2.95 20.73 7.40
CA ASP A 237 -2.49 21.67 8.41
C ASP A 237 -1.01 21.96 8.21
N TYR A 238 -0.70 23.23 7.96
CA TYR A 238 0.66 23.75 7.80
C TYR A 238 0.98 24.79 8.87
N SER A 239 0.20 24.88 9.94
CA SER A 239 0.34 25.93 10.96
C SER A 239 1.69 25.93 11.67
N ALA A 240 2.33 24.75 11.77
CA ALA A 240 3.62 24.55 12.43
C ALA A 240 4.83 25.05 11.62
N GLY A 241 4.68 25.36 10.32
CA GLY A 241 5.77 25.89 9.49
C GLY A 241 5.56 25.63 7.99
N PRO A 242 6.28 26.35 7.10
CA PRO A 242 6.08 26.24 5.66
C PRO A 242 6.85 25.07 5.01
N GLU A 243 7.71 24.37 5.75
CA GLU A 243 8.62 23.31 5.27
C GLU A 243 7.94 22.22 4.41
N GLY A 244 6.65 21.94 4.63
CA GLY A 244 5.87 20.96 3.86
C GLY A 244 5.05 21.52 2.69
N LEU A 245 5.09 22.84 2.44
CA LEU A 245 4.39 23.45 1.30
C LEU A 245 5.19 23.27 0.01
N LEU A 246 4.48 22.98 -1.08
CA LEU A 246 4.98 22.55 -2.40
C LEU A 246 5.52 21.12 -2.42
N ASP A 247 5.26 20.34 -1.37
CA ASP A 247 5.37 18.89 -1.40
C ASP A 247 4.05 18.33 -1.94
N PHE A 248 3.98 18.25 -3.27
CA PHE A 248 2.84 17.70 -4.02
C PHE A 248 2.69 16.18 -3.88
N THR A 249 2.91 15.66 -2.67
CA THR A 249 2.63 14.29 -2.30
C THR A 249 1.14 14.01 -2.59
N PRO A 250 0.78 12.89 -3.25
CA PRO A 250 -0.62 12.49 -3.38
C PRO A 250 -1.27 12.35 -2.00
N VAL A 251 -2.56 12.72 -1.89
CA VAL A 251 -3.32 12.52 -0.65
C VAL A 251 -3.55 11.01 -0.45
N THR A 252 -2.69 10.36 0.31
CA THR A 252 -3.13 9.28 1.21
C THR A 252 -3.69 9.96 2.45
N GLN A 253 -4.94 9.66 2.82
CA GLN A 253 -5.58 10.28 3.97
C GLN A 253 -4.76 10.06 5.25
N ASN A 254 -4.76 11.12 6.06
CA ASN A 254 -4.33 11.25 7.47
C ASN A 254 -2.87 11.64 7.74
N ASN A 255 -2.69 12.97 7.82
CA ASN A 255 -1.66 13.66 8.58
C ASN A 255 -1.58 13.17 10.04
N SER A 256 -0.44 12.63 10.43
CA SER A 256 0.11 12.83 11.78
C SER A 256 1.64 12.85 11.74
N VAL A 257 2.18 14.07 11.82
CA VAL A 257 3.49 14.50 12.38
C VAL A 257 4.75 13.77 11.89
N SER A 258 5.57 14.50 11.12
CA SER A 258 6.89 14.09 10.65
C SER A 258 7.93 13.96 11.78
N ARG A 259 8.58 12.80 11.87
CA ARG A 259 9.98 12.66 12.28
C ARG A 259 10.73 11.80 11.28
N GLY A 260 11.87 12.32 10.79
CA GLY A 260 12.97 11.57 10.19
C GLY A 260 12.74 11.04 8.76
N LYS A 261 13.62 11.42 7.84
CA LYS A 261 13.75 10.81 6.49
C LYS A 261 13.89 9.28 6.59
N PRO A 262 13.07 8.46 5.93
CA PRO A 262 13.44 7.08 5.62
C PRO A 262 14.01 6.98 4.20
N GLY A 263 14.96 6.05 4.05
CA GLY A 263 15.60 5.68 2.79
C GLY A 263 14.63 5.26 1.68
N GLY A 264 15.15 5.28 0.45
CA GLY A 264 14.42 5.21 -0.81
C GLY A 264 13.31 4.16 -0.86
N ALA A 265 12.13 4.60 -1.28
CA ALA A 265 11.03 3.70 -1.63
C ALA A 265 11.45 2.78 -2.80
N MET A 266 11.12 1.50 -2.67
CA MET A 266 11.26 0.53 -3.76
C MET A 266 10.37 0.95 -4.93
N THR A 267 10.98 1.06 -6.10
CA THR A 267 10.30 1.24 -7.38
C THR A 267 10.59 0.00 -8.20
N ASP A 268 9.54 -0.66 -8.69
CA ASP A 268 9.67 -1.75 -9.67
C ASP A 268 10.43 -1.24 -10.91
N LYS A 269 10.93 -2.16 -11.74
CA LYS A 269 11.54 -1.91 -13.05
C LYS A 269 10.68 -1.04 -13.98
N THR A 270 9.38 -0.88 -13.69
CA THR A 270 8.43 -0.01 -14.41
C THR A 270 8.21 1.38 -13.79
N GLY A 271 8.83 1.69 -12.65
CA GLY A 271 8.71 2.99 -11.96
C GLY A 271 7.38 3.22 -11.25
N ARG A 272 6.53 2.20 -11.11
CA ARG A 272 5.24 2.27 -10.40
C ARG A 272 5.38 1.78 -8.96
N PRO A 273 4.74 2.45 -7.98
CA PRO A 273 4.74 1.97 -6.60
C PRO A 273 3.90 0.69 -6.46
N GLY A 274 4.32 -0.22 -5.58
CA GLY A 274 3.56 -1.42 -5.23
C GLY A 274 2.23 -1.08 -4.52
N ALA A 275 1.29 -2.04 -4.50
CA ALA A 275 -0.05 -1.86 -3.93
C ALA A 275 -0.07 -1.46 -2.43
N LEU A 276 0.97 -1.81 -1.68
CA LEU A 276 1.17 -1.48 -0.27
C LEU A 276 2.29 -0.46 -0.05
N ALA A 277 2.68 0.27 -1.09
CA ALA A 277 3.66 1.35 -0.96
C ALA A 277 3.21 2.36 0.10
N GLY A 278 4.13 2.72 0.99
CA GLY A 278 3.87 3.62 2.12
C GLY A 278 3.48 2.91 3.43
N ILE A 279 3.12 1.62 3.38
CA ILE A 279 2.91 0.82 4.60
C ILE A 279 4.25 0.39 5.18
N LYS A 280 4.44 0.62 6.48
CA LYS A 280 5.67 0.30 7.22
C LYS A 280 5.45 -0.91 8.11
N VAL A 281 6.26 -1.95 7.94
CA VAL A 281 6.09 -3.22 8.64
C VAL A 281 7.36 -3.57 9.41
N VAL A 282 7.19 -3.95 10.67
CA VAL A 282 8.22 -4.64 11.44
C VAL A 282 7.89 -6.12 11.46
N ASP A 283 8.75 -6.92 10.84
CA ASP A 283 8.69 -8.37 10.88
C ASP A 283 9.59 -8.86 12.02
N PHE A 284 8.94 -9.23 13.13
CA PHE A 284 9.56 -9.87 14.27
C PHE A 284 9.18 -11.36 14.33
N GLY A 285 9.00 -11.97 13.16
CA GLY A 285 8.74 -13.40 13.03
C GLY A 285 10.00 -14.24 13.01
N GLN A 286 9.85 -15.54 13.25
CA GLN A 286 10.86 -16.56 12.99
C GLN A 286 10.31 -17.67 12.09
N MET A 287 11.18 -18.44 11.45
CA MET A 287 10.79 -19.59 10.64
C MET A 287 9.86 -19.22 9.46
N VAL A 288 8.59 -19.63 9.48
CA VAL A 288 7.73 -19.65 8.29
C VAL A 288 6.56 -18.68 8.40
N SER A 289 5.68 -18.83 9.40
CA SER A 289 4.36 -18.17 9.39
C SER A 289 4.45 -16.63 9.33
N ALA A 290 5.10 -16.00 10.30
CA ALA A 290 5.27 -14.55 10.31
C ALA A 290 6.18 -14.03 9.18
N PRO A 291 7.36 -14.63 8.90
CA PRO A 291 8.19 -14.19 7.78
C PRO A 291 7.50 -14.30 6.42
N TYR A 292 6.70 -15.34 6.16
CA TYR A 292 5.94 -15.44 4.91
C TYR A 292 4.79 -14.41 4.85
N CYS A 293 4.10 -14.16 5.96
CA CYS A 293 3.11 -13.07 6.03
C CYS A 293 3.77 -11.73 5.67
N ALA A 294 4.89 -11.40 6.30
CA ALA A 294 5.65 -10.18 6.01
C ALA A 294 6.20 -10.13 4.58
N LYS A 295 6.57 -11.29 4.00
CA LYS A 295 6.95 -11.38 2.59
C LYS A 295 5.81 -10.92 1.68
N LEU A 296 4.58 -11.35 1.94
CA LEU A 296 3.43 -10.91 1.15
C LEU A 296 3.30 -9.38 1.20
N PHE A 297 3.44 -8.76 2.39
CA PHE A 297 3.47 -7.30 2.50
C PHE A 297 4.59 -6.67 1.65
N SER A 298 5.82 -7.18 1.76
CA SER A 298 6.98 -6.65 1.03
C SER A 298 6.89 -6.85 -0.49
N ASP A 299 6.33 -7.97 -0.95
CA ASP A 299 6.14 -8.28 -2.37
C ASP A 299 5.07 -7.37 -2.99
N TYR A 300 4.14 -6.85 -2.20
CA TYR A 300 3.22 -5.80 -2.62
C TYR A 300 3.78 -4.38 -2.42
N GLY A 301 5.05 -4.22 -2.03
CA GLY A 301 5.73 -2.93 -1.97
C GLY A 301 5.73 -2.23 -0.62
N ALA A 302 5.32 -2.89 0.46
CA ALA A 302 5.48 -2.35 1.82
C ALA A 302 6.98 -2.23 2.19
N ASP A 303 7.32 -1.26 3.03
CA ASP A 303 8.65 -1.14 3.62
C ASP A 303 8.75 -2.04 4.85
N VAL A 304 9.38 -3.20 4.66
CA VAL A 304 9.47 -4.25 5.68
C VAL A 304 10.88 -4.32 6.28
N ILE A 305 10.95 -4.11 7.60
CA ILE A 305 12.16 -4.30 8.39
C ILE A 305 12.06 -5.64 9.12
N LYS A 306 12.91 -6.60 8.74
CA LYS A 306 13.08 -7.87 9.45
C LYS A 306 13.98 -7.65 10.65
N VAL A 307 13.46 -7.93 11.84
CA VAL A 307 14.21 -7.90 13.09
C VAL A 307 14.57 -9.32 13.48
N GLU A 308 15.85 -9.58 13.68
CA GLU A 308 16.38 -10.87 14.08
C GLU A 308 17.16 -10.72 15.40
N PRO A 309 17.24 -11.75 16.26
CA PRO A 309 18.24 -11.73 17.33
C PRO A 309 19.66 -11.68 16.72
N PRO A 310 20.69 -11.26 17.46
CA PRO A 310 22.08 -11.24 16.94
C PRO A 310 22.59 -12.59 16.41
N GLY A 311 21.99 -13.71 16.85
CA GLY A 311 22.27 -15.05 16.33
C GLY A 311 21.50 -15.45 15.05
N GLY A 312 20.66 -14.56 14.54
CA GLY A 312 19.81 -14.73 13.36
C GLY A 312 18.52 -15.52 13.61
N ASP A 313 17.63 -15.46 12.62
CA ASP A 313 16.43 -16.28 12.54
C ASP A 313 16.78 -17.78 12.56
N MET A 314 15.95 -18.59 13.22
CA MET A 314 16.09 -20.05 13.20
C MET A 314 16.08 -20.63 11.78
N ALA A 315 15.34 -20.02 10.85
CA ALA A 315 15.29 -20.43 9.45
C ALA A 315 16.67 -20.45 8.78
N ARG A 316 17.62 -19.59 9.21
CA ARG A 316 18.99 -19.57 8.68
C ARG A 316 19.74 -20.89 8.87
N ARG A 317 19.30 -21.71 9.82
CA ARG A 317 19.86 -23.03 10.13
C ARG A 317 19.07 -24.17 9.49
N MET A 318 18.04 -23.86 8.72
CA MET A 318 17.19 -24.83 8.04
C MET A 318 17.51 -24.84 6.55
N GLY A 319 17.64 -26.04 5.99
CA GLY A 319 17.87 -26.22 4.57
C GLY A 319 16.66 -25.86 3.70
N PRO A 320 16.75 -26.11 2.38
CA PRO A 320 17.88 -26.74 1.71
C PRO A 320 19.12 -25.83 1.69
N PHE A 321 20.30 -26.44 1.68
CA PHE A 321 21.58 -25.75 1.54
C PHE A 321 22.29 -26.16 0.24
N PRO A 322 23.06 -25.25 -0.40
CA PRO A 322 23.91 -25.63 -1.52
C PRO A 322 24.87 -26.76 -1.15
N GLY A 323 24.82 -27.86 -1.90
CA GLY A 323 25.63 -29.04 -1.63
C GLY A 323 25.35 -29.72 -0.29
N ASP A 324 24.20 -29.42 0.33
CA ASP A 324 23.81 -29.91 1.66
C ASP A 324 24.78 -29.48 2.78
N VAL A 325 25.49 -28.35 2.59
CA VAL A 325 26.43 -27.79 3.57
C VAL A 325 25.77 -26.64 4.33
N PRO A 326 25.45 -26.80 5.64
CA PRO A 326 24.79 -25.77 6.43
C PRO A 326 25.57 -24.46 6.48
N HIS A 327 24.91 -23.35 6.17
CA HIS A 327 25.49 -22.01 6.27
C HIS A 327 24.39 -20.96 6.53
N PRO A 328 24.56 -20.04 7.50
CA PRO A 328 23.51 -19.13 7.95
C PRO A 328 23.01 -18.15 6.87
N GLU A 329 23.85 -17.85 5.88
CA GLU A 329 23.49 -16.97 4.74
C GLU A 329 23.13 -17.75 3.46
N LYS A 330 22.98 -19.08 3.54
CA LYS A 330 22.69 -19.93 2.37
C LYS A 330 21.52 -20.88 2.60
N SER A 331 20.68 -20.60 3.60
CA SER A 331 19.42 -21.30 3.80
C SER A 331 18.42 -20.93 2.70
N GLY A 332 17.97 -21.93 1.95
CA GLY A 332 16.89 -21.76 0.97
C GLY A 332 15.57 -21.34 1.62
N LEU A 333 15.27 -21.82 2.83
CA LEU A 333 14.07 -21.45 3.58
C LEU A 333 14.08 -19.97 3.98
N TYR A 334 15.18 -19.50 4.59
CA TYR A 334 15.31 -18.08 4.95
C TYR A 334 15.26 -17.19 3.70
N PHE A 335 15.99 -17.57 2.64
CA PHE A 335 16.02 -16.84 1.38
C PHE A 335 14.62 -16.66 0.79
N PHE A 336 13.83 -17.74 0.72
CA PHE A 336 12.48 -17.70 0.15
C PHE A 336 11.55 -16.76 0.92
N HIS A 337 11.61 -16.75 2.25
CA HIS A 337 10.69 -15.98 3.09
C HIS A 337 11.05 -14.51 3.29
N ASN A 338 12.24 -14.05 2.90
CA ASN A 338 12.75 -12.73 3.31
C ASN A 338 13.17 -11.81 2.17
N THR A 339 12.82 -12.13 0.92
CA THR A 339 12.99 -11.21 -0.22
C THR A 339 12.38 -9.84 0.04
N ASN A 340 12.92 -8.80 -0.59
CA ASN A 340 12.47 -7.40 -0.47
C ASN A 340 12.63 -6.74 0.92
N LYS A 341 12.96 -7.48 1.99
CA LYS A 341 13.07 -6.93 3.35
C LYS A 341 14.43 -6.28 3.62
N ARG A 342 14.45 -5.35 4.56
CA ARG A 342 15.68 -4.83 5.19
C ARG A 342 15.92 -5.55 6.50
N GLY A 343 17.01 -6.32 6.58
CA GLY A 343 17.36 -7.11 7.77
C GLY A 343 18.22 -6.33 8.77
N ILE A 344 17.80 -6.32 10.04
CA ILE A 344 18.54 -5.81 11.19
C ILE A 344 18.63 -6.85 12.30
N THR A 345 19.58 -6.66 13.20
CA THR A 345 19.74 -7.47 14.42
C THR A 345 19.40 -6.66 15.66
N CYS A 346 18.63 -7.23 16.59
CA CYS A 346 18.23 -6.60 17.85
C CYS A 346 18.00 -7.67 18.93
N ASP A 347 18.72 -7.57 20.05
CA ASP A 347 18.49 -8.42 21.22
C ASP A 347 17.33 -7.90 22.09
N VAL A 348 16.11 -8.26 21.70
CA VAL A 348 14.86 -7.92 22.42
C VAL A 348 14.78 -8.60 23.80
N ALA A 349 15.65 -9.56 24.13
CA ALA A 349 15.71 -10.09 25.49
C ALA A 349 16.39 -9.11 26.48
N SER A 350 17.25 -8.22 25.98
CA SER A 350 17.88 -7.15 26.75
C SER A 350 16.97 -5.93 26.92
N GLU A 351 17.14 -5.16 27.99
CA GLU A 351 16.38 -3.91 28.21
C GLU A 351 16.73 -2.84 27.15
N GLU A 352 18.00 -2.75 26.75
CA GLU A 352 18.47 -1.81 25.73
C GLU A 352 17.87 -2.15 24.35
N GLY A 353 17.86 -3.44 23.97
CA GLY A 353 17.25 -3.89 22.72
C GLY A 353 15.73 -3.75 22.72
N ARG A 354 15.03 -4.03 23.83
CA ARG A 354 13.60 -3.70 23.96
C ARG A 354 13.33 -2.22 23.74
N THR A 355 14.15 -1.35 24.31
CA THR A 355 14.00 0.10 24.13
C THR A 355 14.16 0.51 22.66
N LEU A 356 15.12 -0.08 21.94
CA LEU A 356 15.28 0.14 20.50
C LEU A 356 14.10 -0.39 19.69
N PHE A 357 13.63 -1.60 20.01
CA PHE A 357 12.50 -2.22 19.32
C PHE A 357 11.22 -1.40 19.49
N LEU A 358 10.92 -0.93 20.70
CA LEU A 358 9.77 -0.07 20.95
C LEU A 358 9.85 1.27 20.21
N ARG A 359 11.05 1.85 20.05
CA ARG A 359 11.26 3.04 19.21
C ARG A 359 11.00 2.74 17.74
N LEU A 360 11.37 1.56 17.26
CA LEU A 360 11.08 1.12 15.88
C LEU A 360 9.57 0.95 15.66
N LEU A 361 8.83 0.45 16.65
CA LEU A 361 7.37 0.31 16.57
C LEU A 361 6.62 1.65 16.55
N GLN A 362 7.23 2.76 16.99
CA GLN A 362 6.67 4.11 16.80
C GLN A 362 6.68 4.55 15.33
N TRP A 363 7.57 3.97 14.51
CA TRP A 363 7.64 4.22 13.07
C TRP A 363 6.70 3.30 12.27
N ALA A 364 6.43 2.10 12.78
CA ALA A 364 5.70 1.06 12.07
C ALA A 364 4.18 1.30 12.01
N ASP A 365 3.55 0.86 10.92
CA ASP A 365 2.09 0.70 10.81
C ASP A 365 1.65 -0.70 11.25
N VAL A 366 2.50 -1.71 11.02
CA VAL A 366 2.22 -3.12 11.29
C VAL A 366 3.38 -3.77 12.02
N LEU A 367 3.09 -4.52 13.08
CA LEU A 367 4.00 -5.51 13.67
C LEU A 367 3.49 -6.90 13.30
N ILE A 368 4.37 -7.75 12.76
CA ILE A 368 4.07 -9.15 12.46
C ILE A 368 4.98 -10.02 13.32
N GLU A 369 4.40 -10.94 14.09
CA GLU A 369 5.14 -11.80 15.02
C GLU A 369 4.48 -13.18 15.16
N ASN A 370 5.28 -14.17 15.55
CA ASN A 370 4.83 -15.55 15.83
C ASN A 370 5.49 -16.13 17.09
N HIS A 371 5.75 -15.28 18.07
CA HIS A 371 6.32 -15.68 19.34
C HIS A 371 5.25 -16.27 20.26
N LEU A 372 5.68 -16.99 21.30
CA LEU A 372 4.73 -17.50 22.29
C LEU A 372 4.05 -16.33 23.01
N PRO A 373 2.72 -16.37 23.24
CA PRO A 373 2.00 -15.31 23.96
C PRO A 373 2.66 -14.91 25.28
N ARG A 374 3.11 -15.91 26.06
CA ARG A 374 3.81 -15.69 27.34
C ARG A 374 5.13 -14.94 27.16
N GLN A 375 5.86 -15.21 26.08
CA GLN A 375 7.17 -14.62 25.83
C GLN A 375 7.03 -13.15 25.44
N MET A 376 6.07 -12.82 24.58
CA MET A 376 5.75 -11.43 24.24
C MET A 376 5.37 -10.63 25.48
N LYS A 377 4.58 -11.22 26.38
CA LYS A 377 4.23 -10.60 27.66
C LYS A 377 5.43 -10.43 28.60
N GLU A 378 6.32 -11.43 28.69
CA GLU A 378 7.56 -11.35 29.48
C GLU A 378 8.50 -10.24 28.97
N TRP A 379 8.51 -9.98 27.67
CA TRP A 379 9.23 -8.86 27.07
C TRP A 379 8.49 -7.52 27.17
N GLY A 380 7.26 -7.49 27.69
CA GLY A 380 6.43 -6.28 27.73
C GLY A 380 6.02 -5.79 26.34
N LEU A 381 5.81 -6.72 25.42
CA LEU A 381 5.41 -6.50 24.02
C LEU A 381 4.01 -7.08 23.74
N ASP A 382 3.19 -7.27 24.77
CA ASP A 382 1.77 -7.59 24.64
C ASP A 382 0.99 -6.40 24.03
N TYR A 383 -0.13 -6.70 23.37
CA TYR A 383 -0.87 -5.70 22.60
C TYR A 383 -1.35 -4.53 23.46
N GLU A 384 -1.80 -4.80 24.68
CA GLU A 384 -2.23 -3.80 25.65
C GLU A 384 -1.12 -2.79 25.97
N ARG A 385 0.14 -3.24 25.98
CA ARG A 385 1.29 -2.35 26.13
C ARG A 385 1.60 -1.62 24.82
N LEU A 386 1.61 -2.32 23.70
CA LEU A 386 1.99 -1.76 22.39
C LEU A 386 1.04 -0.64 21.93
N VAL A 387 -0.27 -0.76 22.18
CA VAL A 387 -1.25 0.27 21.81
C VAL A 387 -1.02 1.59 22.54
N THR A 388 -0.43 1.57 23.74
CA THR A 388 -0.05 2.80 24.46
C THR A 388 1.14 3.52 23.83
N ILE A 389 1.95 2.80 23.04
CA ILE A 389 3.15 3.32 22.38
C ILE A 389 2.80 3.83 20.99
N ASN A 390 1.98 3.07 20.25
CA ASN A 390 1.49 3.44 18.94
C ASN A 390 0.01 3.03 18.79
N PRO A 391 -0.94 3.95 19.03
CA PRO A 391 -2.37 3.64 18.95
C PRO A 391 -2.88 3.26 17.56
N LYS A 392 -2.08 3.48 16.50
CA LYS A 392 -2.43 3.12 15.11
C LYS A 392 -1.81 1.79 14.67
N LEU A 393 -1.01 1.15 15.52
CA LEU A 393 -0.30 -0.08 15.19
C LEU A 393 -1.26 -1.26 15.05
N VAL A 394 -1.21 -1.91 13.89
CA VAL A 394 -1.84 -3.22 13.72
C VAL A 394 -0.85 -4.29 14.15
N VAL A 395 -1.21 -5.13 15.11
CA VAL A 395 -0.35 -6.23 15.58
C VAL A 395 -0.92 -7.53 15.05
N ILE A 396 -0.17 -8.21 14.19
CA ILE A 396 -0.53 -9.49 13.61
C ILE A 396 0.24 -10.59 14.36
N SER A 397 -0.49 -11.35 15.17
CA SER A 397 0.04 -12.44 15.96
C SER A 397 -0.34 -13.77 15.33
N ILE A 398 0.65 -14.55 14.88
CA ILE A 398 0.41 -15.82 14.19
C ILE A 398 0.96 -16.96 15.04
N THR A 399 0.09 -17.69 15.71
CA THR A 399 0.49 -18.76 16.63
C THR A 399 -0.15 -20.09 16.24
N PRO A 400 0.37 -21.25 16.70
CA PRO A 400 -0.21 -22.55 16.37
C PRO A 400 -1.69 -22.68 16.75
N PHE A 401 -2.08 -22.10 17.89
CA PHE A 401 -3.39 -22.31 18.52
C PHE A 401 -4.17 -21.03 18.86
N GLY A 402 -3.64 -19.84 18.56
CA GLY A 402 -4.21 -18.55 18.95
C GLY A 402 -3.68 -18.02 20.29
N GLN A 403 -3.92 -16.74 20.56
CA GLN A 403 -3.55 -16.06 21.81
C GLN A 403 -4.49 -16.44 22.98
N THR A 404 -5.66 -17.03 22.69
CA THR A 404 -6.70 -17.38 23.67
C THR A 404 -7.11 -18.85 23.60
N GLY A 405 -7.90 -19.30 24.59
CA GLY A 405 -8.35 -20.68 24.68
C GLY A 405 -7.41 -21.60 25.48
N PRO A 406 -7.80 -22.87 25.66
CA PRO A 406 -7.10 -23.79 26.58
C PRO A 406 -5.68 -24.15 26.14
N TYR A 407 -5.37 -23.98 24.85
CA TYR A 407 -4.09 -24.39 24.25
C TYR A 407 -3.20 -23.21 23.85
N ALA A 408 -3.59 -21.96 24.14
CA ALA A 408 -2.78 -20.77 23.82
C ALA A 408 -1.36 -20.81 24.44
N GLY A 409 -1.21 -21.48 25.59
CA GLY A 409 0.08 -21.63 26.27
C GLY A 409 0.89 -22.87 25.86
N TRP A 410 0.38 -23.70 24.95
CA TRP A 410 1.07 -24.92 24.53
C TRP A 410 2.25 -24.61 23.62
N ASN A 411 3.31 -25.42 23.74
CA ASN A 411 4.36 -25.44 22.73
C ASN A 411 3.80 -26.19 21.50
N GLY A 412 3.90 -25.59 20.32
CA GLY A 412 3.45 -26.20 19.09
C GLY A 412 4.15 -25.60 17.88
N TYR A 413 4.17 -26.37 16.79
CA TYR A 413 4.60 -25.93 15.46
C TYR A 413 3.55 -26.36 14.43
N ASP A 414 3.86 -26.13 13.16
CA ASP A 414 3.03 -26.46 11.99
C ASP A 414 2.23 -27.77 12.13
N LEU A 415 2.92 -28.90 12.34
CA LEU A 415 2.27 -30.21 12.36
C LEU A 415 1.35 -30.41 13.56
N ASN A 416 1.67 -29.82 14.72
CA ASN A 416 0.78 -29.88 15.88
C ASN A 416 -0.53 -29.14 15.59
N ALA A 417 -0.44 -27.94 15.00
CA ALA A 417 -1.60 -27.18 14.57
C ALA A 417 -2.40 -27.92 13.50
N TYR A 418 -1.73 -28.44 12.47
CA TYR A 418 -2.34 -29.21 11.39
C TYR A 418 -3.13 -30.42 11.91
N HIS A 419 -2.51 -31.24 12.77
CA HIS A 419 -3.12 -32.46 13.29
C HIS A 419 -4.26 -32.19 14.28
N LEU A 420 -4.23 -31.09 15.03
CA LEU A 420 -5.32 -30.71 15.94
C LEU A 420 -6.66 -30.57 15.20
N THR A 421 -6.64 -30.17 13.93
CA THR A 421 -7.86 -29.92 13.14
C THR A 421 -8.59 -31.17 12.68
N GLY A 422 -7.92 -32.33 12.69
CA GLY A 422 -8.43 -33.55 12.05
C GLY A 422 -8.16 -33.64 10.54
N ALA A 423 -7.50 -32.64 9.92
CA ALA A 423 -7.20 -32.62 8.48
C ALA A 423 -6.41 -33.87 8.02
N SER A 424 -5.38 -34.27 8.76
CA SER A 424 -4.63 -35.50 8.47
C SER A 424 -5.50 -36.75 8.51
N SER A 425 -6.41 -36.81 9.49
CA SER A 425 -7.32 -37.94 9.67
C SER A 425 -8.31 -38.03 8.52
N ARG A 426 -8.70 -36.90 7.93
CA ARG A 426 -9.70 -36.83 6.86
C ARG A 426 -9.14 -36.98 5.45
N TYR A 427 -7.99 -36.36 5.15
CA TYR A 427 -7.57 -36.14 3.76
C TYR A 427 -6.32 -36.91 3.33
N CYS A 428 -5.31 -37.00 4.19
CA CYS A 428 -3.99 -37.44 3.75
C CYS A 428 -3.73 -38.90 4.14
N GLY A 429 -3.56 -39.76 3.12
CA GLY A 429 -3.21 -41.17 3.27
C GLY A 429 -4.30 -42.14 2.82
N ARG A 430 -4.00 -43.44 2.84
CA ARG A 430 -4.95 -44.50 2.47
C ARG A 430 -5.92 -44.82 3.62
N PRO A 431 -7.15 -45.29 3.30
CA PRO A 431 -8.04 -45.86 4.32
C PRO A 431 -7.33 -46.96 5.11
N GLY A 432 -7.49 -46.97 6.44
CA GLY A 432 -6.87 -47.97 7.33
C GLY A 432 -5.36 -47.83 7.58
N GLY A 433 -4.65 -47.03 6.78
CA GLY A 433 -3.23 -46.70 7.03
C GLY A 433 -3.05 -45.62 8.10
N MET A 434 -1.81 -45.35 8.51
CA MET A 434 -1.50 -44.19 9.35
C MET A 434 -1.92 -42.89 8.65
N PRO A 435 -2.47 -41.89 9.37
CA PRO A 435 -2.68 -40.56 8.82
C PRO A 435 -1.36 -39.96 8.33
N LEU A 436 -1.39 -39.28 7.19
CA LEU A 436 -0.25 -38.54 6.67
C LEU A 436 -0.45 -37.04 6.88
N GLU A 437 0.63 -36.29 6.70
CA GLU A 437 0.61 -34.84 6.59
C GLU A 437 0.51 -34.41 5.13
N HIS A 438 0.09 -33.16 4.89
CA HIS A 438 0.03 -32.56 3.55
C HIS A 438 1.45 -32.26 2.99
N GLY A 439 2.47 -32.27 3.87
CA GLY A 439 3.86 -31.94 3.57
C GLY A 439 4.17 -30.45 3.74
N THR A 440 5.46 -30.10 3.80
CA THR A 440 5.97 -28.73 4.06
C THR A 440 5.42 -28.12 5.36
N PHE A 441 5.17 -26.81 5.40
CA PHE A 441 4.72 -26.06 6.56
C PHE A 441 3.29 -25.55 6.33
N SER A 442 2.37 -26.48 6.09
CA SER A 442 1.04 -26.16 5.58
C SER A 442 0.27 -25.23 6.53
N ALA A 443 0.16 -25.58 7.81
CA ALA A 443 -0.53 -24.76 8.79
C ALA A 443 0.06 -23.35 8.92
N ASP A 444 1.39 -23.24 8.91
CA ASP A 444 2.08 -21.95 8.96
C ASP A 444 1.79 -21.10 7.71
N TYR A 445 1.80 -21.70 6.50
CA TYR A 445 1.49 -20.99 5.26
C TYR A 445 0.02 -20.54 5.19
N PHE A 446 -0.93 -21.39 5.59
CA PHE A 446 -2.34 -21.01 5.62
C PHE A 446 -2.62 -19.97 6.70
N GLY A 447 -1.98 -20.08 7.87
CA GLY A 447 -1.99 -19.05 8.90
C GLY A 447 -1.45 -17.72 8.38
N ALA A 448 -0.29 -17.75 7.71
CA ALA A 448 0.33 -16.56 7.13
C ALA A 448 -0.52 -15.86 6.06
N ILE A 449 -1.17 -16.62 5.16
CA ILE A 449 -2.05 -16.05 4.13
C ILE A 449 -3.30 -15.43 4.76
N SER A 450 -3.89 -16.11 5.76
CA SER A 450 -5.04 -15.59 6.51
C SER A 450 -4.66 -14.31 7.26
N ALA A 451 -3.50 -14.32 7.90
CA ALA A 451 -2.93 -13.19 8.62
C ALA A 451 -2.62 -12.00 7.71
N ALA A 452 -2.04 -12.22 6.53
CA ALA A 452 -1.81 -11.15 5.56
C ALA A 452 -3.14 -10.55 5.08
N THR A 453 -4.13 -11.41 4.77
CA THR A 453 -5.45 -10.98 4.28
C THR A 453 -6.17 -10.10 5.31
N TRP A 454 -6.33 -10.61 6.54
CA TRP A 454 -7.05 -9.90 7.59
C TRP A 454 -6.21 -8.78 8.23
N GLY A 455 -4.88 -8.90 8.20
CA GLY A 455 -3.95 -7.84 8.55
C GLY A 455 -4.07 -6.63 7.64
N MET A 456 -4.09 -6.84 6.31
CA MET A 456 -4.34 -5.76 5.34
C MET A 456 -5.72 -5.13 5.55
N ALA A 457 -6.75 -5.94 5.83
CA ALA A 457 -8.08 -5.43 6.15
C ALA A 457 -8.08 -4.58 7.44
N ALA A 458 -7.34 -5.00 8.48
CA ALA A 458 -7.19 -4.25 9.71
C ALA A 458 -6.45 -2.93 9.49
N VAL A 459 -5.41 -2.90 8.65
CA VAL A 459 -4.72 -1.66 8.24
C VAL A 459 -5.68 -0.72 7.51
N TYR A 460 -6.44 -1.23 6.54
CA TYR A 460 -7.42 -0.44 5.78
C TYR A 460 -8.55 0.10 6.66
N GLY A 461 -9.05 -0.73 7.58
CA GLY A 461 -10.16 -0.41 8.47
C GLY A 461 -9.79 0.36 9.74
N ARG A 462 -8.51 0.59 10.04
CA ARG A 462 -8.06 1.15 11.32
C ARG A 462 -8.70 2.50 11.67
N GLU A 463 -8.89 3.36 10.67
CA GLU A 463 -9.50 4.67 10.89
C GLU A 463 -11.01 4.57 11.17
N LEU A 464 -11.69 3.54 10.66
CA LEU A 464 -13.12 3.29 10.91
C LEU A 464 -13.39 2.89 12.37
N VAL A 465 -12.43 2.19 12.99
CA VAL A 465 -12.53 1.71 14.38
C VAL A 465 -11.78 2.61 15.38
N GLY A 466 -11.18 3.71 14.89
CA GLY A 466 -10.51 4.71 15.73
C GLY A 466 -9.07 4.38 16.16
N GLY A 467 -8.42 3.39 15.52
CA GLY A 467 -7.05 2.99 15.84
C GLY A 467 -6.65 1.65 15.25
N GLY A 468 -5.41 1.24 15.55
CA GLY A 468 -4.93 -0.11 15.25
C GLY A 468 -5.64 -1.17 16.07
N GLN A 469 -5.39 -2.43 15.76
CA GLN A 469 -5.96 -3.58 16.44
C GLN A 469 -5.01 -4.78 16.40
N GLN A 470 -5.21 -5.73 17.33
CA GLN A 470 -4.55 -7.02 17.24
C GLN A 470 -5.37 -7.96 16.35
N VAL A 471 -4.71 -8.53 15.36
CA VAL A 471 -5.21 -9.63 14.54
C VAL A 471 -4.56 -10.92 15.07
N ASP A 472 -5.29 -11.64 15.92
CA ASP A 472 -4.89 -12.96 16.42
C ASP A 472 -5.25 -14.04 15.40
N VAL A 473 -4.26 -14.78 14.93
CA VAL A 473 -4.42 -15.83 13.92
C VAL A 473 -3.88 -17.15 14.45
N SER A 474 -4.81 -18.09 14.65
CA SER A 474 -4.50 -19.50 14.93
C SER A 474 -4.26 -20.26 13.63
N CYS A 475 -3.08 -20.86 13.48
CA CYS A 475 -2.78 -21.72 12.33
C CYS A 475 -3.70 -22.94 12.28
N ALA A 476 -4.07 -23.49 13.45
CA ALA A 476 -5.04 -24.57 13.54
C ALA A 476 -6.43 -24.14 13.05
N GLU A 477 -6.92 -22.96 13.43
CA GLU A 477 -8.22 -22.47 12.95
C GLU A 477 -8.18 -22.17 11.45
N ALA A 478 -7.08 -21.62 10.92
CA ALA A 478 -6.90 -21.38 9.49
C ALA A 478 -6.96 -22.69 8.67
N ILE A 479 -6.30 -23.76 9.14
CA ILE A 479 -6.39 -25.09 8.52
C ILE A 479 -7.79 -25.67 8.69
N ALA A 480 -8.38 -25.59 9.87
CA ALA A 480 -9.71 -26.12 10.14
C ALA A 480 -10.75 -25.45 9.23
N ALA A 481 -10.71 -24.13 9.07
CA ALA A 481 -11.60 -23.38 8.20
C ALA A 481 -11.44 -23.77 6.71
N THR A 482 -10.20 -23.98 6.26
CA THR A 482 -9.90 -24.21 4.85
C THR A 482 -10.10 -25.66 4.41
N PHE A 483 -9.63 -26.61 5.22
CA PHE A 483 -9.64 -28.03 4.86
C PHE A 483 -10.79 -28.78 5.52
N VAL A 484 -11.10 -28.52 6.79
CA VAL A 484 -12.02 -29.37 7.54
C VAL A 484 -13.46 -28.82 7.52
N GLY A 485 -13.61 -27.50 7.51
CA GLY A 485 -14.80 -26.71 7.84
C GLY A 485 -16.13 -27.19 7.28
N GLY A 486 -16.72 -26.43 6.34
CA GLY A 486 -18.13 -26.54 5.98
C GLY A 486 -18.56 -27.94 5.51
N GLN A 487 -17.69 -28.68 4.83
CA GLN A 487 -18.02 -30.02 4.33
C GLN A 487 -18.01 -31.08 5.44
N ASN A 488 -16.98 -31.14 6.30
CA ASN A 488 -16.88 -32.22 7.30
C ASN A 488 -17.51 -31.84 8.63
N ILE A 489 -17.23 -30.64 9.15
CA ILE A 489 -17.88 -30.18 10.39
C ILE A 489 -19.38 -29.99 10.14
N GLY A 490 -19.75 -29.44 8.98
CA GLY A 490 -21.14 -29.34 8.57
C GLY A 490 -21.80 -30.71 8.42
N GLY A 491 -21.17 -31.65 7.72
CA GLY A 491 -21.69 -33.02 7.56
C GLY A 491 -21.81 -33.78 8.89
N LEU A 492 -20.85 -33.61 9.81
CA LEU A 492 -20.93 -34.17 11.16
C LEU A 492 -22.09 -33.55 11.94
N ALA A 493 -22.24 -32.23 11.88
CA ALA A 493 -23.29 -31.51 12.60
C ALA A 493 -24.70 -31.81 12.07
N GLN A 494 -24.84 -32.01 10.75
CA GLN A 494 -26.12 -32.26 10.09
C GLN A 494 -26.52 -33.73 10.20
N ASP A 495 -25.61 -34.64 9.86
CA ASP A 495 -25.95 -36.03 9.60
C ASP A 495 -25.18 -37.02 10.49
N GLY A 496 -24.30 -36.54 11.37
CA GLY A 496 -23.44 -37.40 12.20
C GLY A 496 -22.40 -38.17 11.39
N ILE A 497 -22.18 -37.79 10.12
CA ILE A 497 -21.30 -38.52 9.21
C ILE A 497 -19.84 -38.25 9.58
N PHE A 498 -19.10 -39.34 9.75
CA PHE A 498 -17.65 -39.32 9.93
C PHE A 498 -16.97 -39.90 8.70
N ASP A 499 -16.38 -39.04 7.88
CA ASP A 499 -15.69 -39.46 6.67
C ASP A 499 -14.33 -40.10 6.97
N LYS A 500 -13.98 -41.09 6.14
CA LYS A 500 -12.66 -41.75 6.16
C LYS A 500 -11.80 -41.20 5.03
N ARG A 501 -10.47 -41.31 5.18
CA ARG A 501 -9.51 -41.05 4.10
C ARG A 501 -9.85 -41.87 2.86
N THR A 502 -9.70 -41.26 1.69
CA THR A 502 -10.12 -41.85 0.41
C THR A 502 -8.94 -42.40 -0.41
N GLY A 503 -7.70 -42.14 0.02
CA GLY A 503 -6.50 -42.54 -0.73
C GLY A 503 -6.22 -41.57 -1.87
N VAL A 504 -6.14 -42.09 -3.10
CA VAL A 504 -5.63 -41.35 -4.27
C VAL A 504 -6.73 -40.75 -5.17
N GLY A 505 -7.94 -40.54 -4.65
CA GLY A 505 -9.07 -40.06 -5.46
C GLY A 505 -10.28 -39.53 -4.69
N MET A 506 -11.29 -39.10 -5.45
CA MET A 506 -12.58 -38.62 -4.94
C MET A 506 -13.61 -39.76 -5.00
N PRO A 507 -14.26 -40.14 -3.89
CA PRO A 507 -15.16 -41.30 -3.85
C PRO A 507 -16.53 -41.03 -4.47
N GLN A 508 -16.91 -39.77 -4.69
CA GLN A 508 -18.25 -39.40 -5.16
C GLN A 508 -18.45 -39.57 -6.68
N GLY A 509 -17.41 -39.90 -7.44
CA GLY A 509 -17.50 -40.09 -8.89
C GLY A 509 -16.27 -40.78 -9.48
N ALA A 510 -16.41 -41.41 -10.64
CA ALA A 510 -15.30 -42.04 -11.35
C ALA A 510 -15.33 -41.79 -12.88
N PRO A 511 -14.15 -41.69 -13.53
CA PRO A 511 -12.83 -41.65 -12.90
C PRO A 511 -12.53 -40.29 -12.24
N ALA A 512 -11.96 -40.34 -11.03
CA ALA A 512 -11.49 -39.18 -10.27
C ALA A 512 -10.34 -39.62 -9.34
N THR A 513 -9.18 -39.95 -9.92
CA THR A 513 -8.08 -40.58 -9.19
C THR A 513 -6.72 -40.30 -9.85
N ILE A 514 -5.65 -40.50 -9.09
CA ILE A 514 -4.30 -40.60 -9.63
C ILE A 514 -4.11 -41.99 -10.23
N MET A 515 -3.69 -42.05 -11.50
CA MET A 515 -3.41 -43.29 -12.25
C MET A 515 -1.93 -43.39 -12.60
N PRO A 516 -1.29 -44.57 -12.45
CA PRO A 516 0.06 -44.78 -12.97
C PRO A 516 0.03 -44.81 -14.51
N CYS A 517 1.14 -44.42 -15.12
CA CYS A 517 1.37 -44.47 -16.56
C CYS A 517 2.82 -44.83 -16.86
N LYS A 518 3.20 -44.90 -18.13
CA LYS A 518 4.50 -45.41 -18.59
C LYS A 518 5.73 -44.78 -17.89
N ASP A 519 5.66 -43.49 -17.57
CA ASP A 519 6.78 -42.69 -17.04
C ASP A 519 6.39 -41.85 -15.80
N GLY A 520 5.32 -42.21 -15.10
CA GLY A 520 4.89 -41.50 -13.89
C GLY A 520 3.42 -41.69 -13.56
N HIS A 521 2.73 -40.58 -13.28
CA HIS A 521 1.31 -40.60 -12.92
C HIS A 521 0.55 -39.44 -13.59
N VAL A 522 -0.77 -39.60 -13.70
CA VAL A 522 -1.70 -38.54 -14.12
C VAL A 522 -2.82 -38.40 -13.08
N TRP A 523 -3.25 -37.16 -12.81
CA TRP A 523 -4.55 -36.93 -12.19
C TRP A 523 -5.61 -37.06 -13.27
N MET A 524 -6.50 -38.04 -13.12
CA MET A 524 -7.54 -38.36 -14.08
C MET A 524 -8.92 -38.00 -13.54
N LEU A 525 -9.61 -37.06 -14.20
CA LEU A 525 -10.98 -36.65 -13.88
C LEU A 525 -11.86 -36.69 -15.12
N ALA A 526 -12.89 -37.55 -15.14
CA ALA A 526 -13.89 -37.61 -16.22
C ALA A 526 -15.30 -37.92 -15.68
N LEU A 527 -15.81 -37.02 -14.84
CA LEU A 527 -17.08 -37.18 -14.14
C LEU A 527 -18.27 -36.89 -15.06
N GLU A 528 -18.20 -35.77 -15.78
CA GLU A 528 -19.30 -35.29 -16.62
C GLU A 528 -19.41 -36.08 -17.93
N PRO A 529 -20.62 -36.21 -18.53
CA PRO A 529 -20.81 -36.98 -19.76
C PRO A 529 -19.87 -36.56 -20.90
N GLY A 530 -19.64 -35.25 -21.07
CA GLY A 530 -18.71 -34.74 -22.09
C GLY A 530 -17.26 -35.17 -21.84
N GLN A 531 -16.81 -35.14 -20.58
CA GLN A 531 -15.46 -35.55 -20.19
C GLN A 531 -15.26 -37.06 -20.39
N TRP A 532 -16.26 -37.85 -20.00
CA TRP A 532 -16.26 -39.30 -20.20
C TRP A 532 -16.19 -39.67 -21.68
N ASN A 533 -17.04 -39.05 -22.51
CA ASN A 533 -17.04 -39.29 -23.96
C ASN A 533 -15.72 -38.83 -24.61
N GLY A 534 -15.11 -37.75 -24.13
CA GLY A 534 -13.78 -37.32 -24.56
C GLY A 534 -12.71 -38.36 -24.25
N LEU A 535 -12.70 -38.88 -23.02
CA LEU A 535 -11.78 -39.94 -22.59
C LEU A 535 -11.97 -41.22 -23.41
N ARG A 536 -13.22 -41.66 -23.64
CA ARG A 536 -13.54 -42.82 -24.48
C ARG A 536 -12.95 -42.71 -25.88
N LYS A 537 -13.16 -41.57 -26.55
CA LYS A 537 -12.63 -41.31 -27.89
C LYS A 537 -11.10 -41.36 -27.92
N VAL A 538 -10.45 -40.79 -26.90
CA VAL A 538 -8.98 -40.81 -26.79
C VAL A 538 -8.44 -42.24 -26.64
N MET A 539 -9.19 -43.12 -25.97
CA MET A 539 -8.88 -44.56 -25.85
C MET A 539 -9.26 -45.37 -27.09
N GLY A 540 -9.82 -44.75 -28.14
CA GLY A 540 -10.26 -45.45 -29.34
C GLY A 540 -11.61 -46.15 -29.19
N ASP A 541 -12.49 -45.64 -28.31
CA ASP A 541 -13.83 -46.16 -28.05
C ASP A 541 -13.86 -47.67 -27.77
N PRO A 542 -13.17 -48.13 -26.72
CA PRO A 542 -13.09 -49.55 -26.41
C PRO A 542 -14.46 -50.11 -26.00
N GLU A 543 -14.76 -51.35 -26.41
CA GLU A 543 -16.08 -51.97 -26.21
C GLU A 543 -16.53 -52.00 -24.74
N TRP A 544 -15.58 -52.16 -23.80
CA TRP A 544 -15.89 -52.16 -22.36
C TRP A 544 -16.49 -50.83 -21.90
N ALA A 545 -16.18 -49.71 -22.55
CA ALA A 545 -16.66 -48.39 -22.16
C ALA A 545 -18.14 -48.15 -22.52
N ASP A 546 -18.75 -49.03 -23.32
CA ASP A 546 -20.17 -49.03 -23.66
C ASP A 546 -21.04 -49.87 -22.71
N LEU A 547 -20.43 -50.60 -21.77
CA LEU A 547 -21.19 -51.34 -20.76
C LEU A 547 -22.11 -50.39 -19.96
N ASP A 548 -23.35 -50.84 -19.68
CA ASP A 548 -24.36 -50.06 -18.95
C ASP A 548 -23.85 -49.54 -17.61
N ILE A 549 -23.00 -50.34 -16.94
CA ILE A 549 -22.38 -49.99 -15.65
C ILE A 549 -21.46 -48.75 -15.74
N PHE A 550 -21.01 -48.37 -16.94
CA PHE A 550 -20.13 -47.21 -17.16
C PHE A 550 -20.79 -46.00 -17.81
N GLN A 551 -22.09 -46.06 -18.13
CA GLN A 551 -22.78 -44.94 -18.80
C GLN A 551 -23.13 -43.79 -17.83
N ASN A 552 -23.21 -44.05 -16.53
CA ASN A 552 -23.51 -43.05 -15.51
C ASN A 552 -22.33 -42.84 -14.55
N MET A 553 -22.09 -41.59 -14.13
CA MET A 553 -21.00 -41.25 -13.20
C MET A 553 -21.07 -42.05 -11.88
N LYS A 554 -22.27 -42.20 -11.31
CA LYS A 554 -22.47 -42.90 -10.04
C LYS A 554 -22.20 -44.40 -10.21
N THR A 555 -22.70 -45.01 -11.28
CA THR A 555 -22.47 -46.43 -11.53
C THR A 555 -21.01 -46.72 -11.86
N ARG A 556 -20.31 -45.80 -12.55
CA ARG A 556 -18.84 -45.89 -12.69
C ARG A 556 -18.13 -45.91 -11.34
N ALA A 557 -18.57 -45.07 -10.39
CA ALA A 557 -17.98 -45.03 -9.06
C ALA A 557 -18.27 -46.29 -8.24
N GLU A 558 -19.49 -46.86 -8.35
CA GLU A 558 -19.85 -48.13 -7.73
C GLU A 558 -19.03 -49.32 -8.28
N ASN A 559 -18.49 -49.20 -9.49
CA ASN A 559 -17.66 -50.21 -10.17
C ASN A 559 -16.21 -49.70 -10.40
N ALA A 560 -15.71 -48.87 -9.47
CA ALA A 560 -14.42 -48.21 -9.57
C ALA A 560 -13.24 -49.19 -9.70
N ASP A 561 -13.28 -50.31 -8.98
CA ASP A 561 -12.27 -51.38 -9.02
C ASP A 561 -12.10 -51.98 -10.41
N VAL A 562 -13.20 -52.12 -11.16
CA VAL A 562 -13.21 -52.66 -12.52
C VAL A 562 -12.74 -51.60 -13.52
N ILE A 563 -13.36 -50.41 -13.53
CA ILE A 563 -13.03 -49.37 -14.52
C ILE A 563 -11.57 -48.89 -14.39
N TYR A 564 -11.04 -48.78 -13.17
CA TYR A 564 -9.64 -48.37 -12.99
C TYR A 564 -8.65 -49.41 -13.51
N SER A 565 -9.00 -50.70 -13.51
CA SER A 565 -8.14 -51.72 -14.11
C SER A 565 -8.03 -51.52 -15.64
N PHE A 566 -9.15 -51.28 -16.33
CA PHE A 566 -9.15 -50.99 -17.77
C PHE A 566 -8.47 -49.66 -18.11
N LEU A 567 -8.73 -48.61 -17.33
CA LEU A 567 -8.06 -47.33 -17.51
C LEU A 567 -6.56 -47.47 -17.29
N GLN A 568 -6.12 -48.28 -16.32
CA GLN A 568 -4.71 -48.50 -16.07
C GLN A 568 -4.01 -49.21 -17.23
N GLU A 569 -4.64 -50.20 -17.86
CA GLU A 569 -4.09 -50.85 -19.05
C GLU A 569 -3.76 -49.81 -20.13
N TRP A 570 -4.70 -48.91 -20.42
CA TRP A 570 -4.49 -47.83 -21.39
C TRP A 570 -3.45 -46.80 -20.92
N THR A 571 -3.48 -46.36 -19.65
CA THR A 571 -2.52 -45.36 -19.18
C THR A 571 -1.09 -45.88 -19.15
N MET A 572 -0.88 -47.19 -18.98
CA MET A 572 0.47 -47.79 -18.99
C MET A 572 1.10 -47.85 -20.38
N GLU A 573 0.33 -47.69 -21.46
CA GLU A 573 0.82 -47.64 -22.85
C GLU A 573 1.35 -46.25 -23.25
N HIS A 574 1.01 -45.22 -22.48
CA HIS A 574 1.30 -43.82 -22.80
C HIS A 574 2.10 -43.13 -21.70
N THR A 575 2.89 -42.14 -22.10
CA THR A 575 3.55 -41.23 -21.14
C THR A 575 2.53 -40.27 -20.53
N LYS A 576 2.83 -39.73 -19.35
CA LYS A 576 1.95 -38.75 -18.66
C LYS A 576 1.66 -37.51 -19.52
N MET A 577 2.63 -37.09 -20.34
CA MET A 577 2.47 -35.93 -21.23
C MET A 577 1.58 -36.24 -22.42
N GLU A 578 1.76 -37.40 -23.08
CA GLU A 578 0.86 -37.83 -24.17
C GLU A 578 -0.58 -37.97 -23.70
N ILE A 579 -0.79 -38.51 -22.49
CA ILE A 579 -2.12 -38.61 -21.88
C ILE A 579 -2.70 -37.22 -21.64
N GLN A 580 -1.97 -36.34 -20.96
CA GLN A 580 -2.41 -34.97 -20.70
C GLN A 580 -2.81 -34.25 -22.00
N GLU A 581 -1.96 -34.27 -23.02
CA GLU A 581 -2.21 -33.57 -24.28
C GLU A 581 -3.44 -34.10 -25.04
N LYS A 582 -3.54 -35.42 -25.20
CA LYS A 582 -4.69 -36.04 -25.89
C LYS A 582 -6.00 -35.78 -25.15
N CYS A 583 -5.99 -35.93 -23.83
CA CYS A 583 -7.20 -35.79 -23.02
C CYS A 583 -7.65 -34.33 -22.91
N GLN A 584 -6.73 -33.38 -22.73
CA GLN A 584 -7.06 -31.95 -22.75
C GLN A 584 -7.64 -31.53 -24.11
N ALA A 585 -7.06 -32.01 -25.22
CA ALA A 585 -7.60 -31.76 -26.57
C ALA A 585 -9.01 -32.33 -26.77
N ALA A 586 -9.39 -33.37 -26.02
CA ALA A 586 -10.71 -33.98 -26.04
C ALA A 586 -11.68 -33.41 -24.99
N GLY A 587 -11.31 -32.34 -24.27
CA GLY A 587 -12.15 -31.73 -23.23
C GLY A 587 -12.23 -32.54 -21.93
N CYS A 588 -11.26 -33.42 -21.69
CA CYS A 588 -11.16 -34.21 -20.48
C CYS A 588 -10.07 -33.62 -19.55
N PRO A 589 -10.41 -33.18 -18.32
CA PRO A 589 -9.48 -32.52 -17.42
C PRO A 589 -8.51 -33.53 -16.78
N ILE A 590 -7.48 -33.88 -17.53
CA ILE A 590 -6.41 -34.78 -17.11
C ILE A 590 -5.09 -34.01 -17.15
N THR A 591 -4.29 -34.16 -16.10
CA THR A 591 -3.02 -33.44 -15.94
C THR A 591 -1.93 -34.42 -15.49
N ALA A 592 -0.74 -34.29 -16.07
CA ALA A 592 0.43 -35.01 -15.61
C ALA A 592 0.75 -34.64 -14.15
N VAL A 593 1.17 -35.61 -13.35
CA VAL A 593 1.73 -35.35 -12.04
C VAL A 593 3.21 -34.99 -12.22
N TYR A 594 3.50 -33.70 -12.14
CA TYR A 594 4.86 -33.16 -12.30
C TYR A 594 5.70 -33.39 -11.03
N THR A 595 6.96 -33.75 -11.23
CA THR A 595 8.00 -33.63 -10.21
C THR A 595 8.38 -32.16 -10.00
N VAL A 596 9.07 -31.84 -8.91
CA VAL A 596 9.58 -30.47 -8.66
C VAL A 596 10.51 -30.00 -9.78
N ALA A 597 11.36 -30.88 -10.31
CA ALA A 597 12.28 -30.56 -11.39
C ALA A 597 11.54 -30.23 -12.69
N GLU A 598 10.48 -30.97 -13.01
CA GLU A 598 9.68 -30.69 -14.20
C GLU A 598 8.84 -29.41 -14.02
N ALA A 599 8.27 -29.19 -12.82
CA ALA A 599 7.54 -27.97 -12.50
C ALA A 599 8.41 -26.72 -12.62
N ALA A 600 9.67 -26.78 -12.18
CA ALA A 600 10.65 -25.68 -12.30
C ALA A 600 10.91 -25.27 -13.77
N GLU A 601 10.70 -26.18 -14.71
CA GLU A 601 10.93 -25.97 -16.13
C GLU A 601 9.63 -25.87 -16.94
N GLU A 602 8.47 -25.87 -16.28
CA GLU A 602 7.17 -26.03 -16.92
C GLU A 602 6.79 -24.78 -17.77
N PRO A 603 6.40 -24.97 -19.05
CA PRO A 603 6.11 -23.86 -19.96
C PRO A 603 5.02 -22.89 -19.50
N HIS A 604 3.92 -23.36 -18.90
CA HIS A 604 2.84 -22.50 -18.43
C HIS A 604 3.27 -21.63 -17.24
N LEU A 605 4.00 -22.16 -16.26
CA LEU A 605 4.55 -21.40 -15.14
C LEU A 605 5.57 -20.36 -15.62
N LYS A 606 6.44 -20.72 -16.58
CA LYS A 606 7.37 -19.79 -17.22
C LYS A 606 6.64 -18.67 -17.99
N ALA A 607 5.65 -19.02 -18.81
CA ALA A 607 4.86 -18.06 -19.58
C ALA A 607 4.03 -17.12 -18.70
N ARG A 608 3.83 -17.49 -17.43
CA ARG A 608 3.19 -16.66 -16.40
C ARG A 608 4.18 -15.88 -15.56
N ASP A 609 5.46 -15.82 -15.94
CA ASP A 609 6.53 -15.13 -15.20
C ASP A 609 6.59 -15.58 -13.74
N TYR A 610 6.37 -16.87 -13.48
CA TYR A 610 6.38 -17.41 -12.12
C TYR A 610 7.79 -17.70 -11.61
N PHE A 611 8.77 -17.84 -12.49
CA PHE A 611 10.18 -17.98 -12.10
C PHE A 611 10.91 -16.69 -12.39
N VAL A 612 11.62 -16.16 -11.39
CA VAL A 612 12.33 -14.90 -11.48
C VAL A 612 13.82 -15.11 -11.19
N ASP A 613 14.68 -14.55 -12.03
CA ASP A 613 16.12 -14.60 -11.81
C ASP A 613 16.53 -13.54 -10.78
N MET A 614 17.37 -13.95 -9.83
CA MET A 614 17.80 -13.11 -8.71
C MET A 614 19.28 -13.33 -8.43
N GLU A 615 19.96 -12.28 -7.98
CA GLU A 615 21.35 -12.34 -7.53
C GLU A 615 21.40 -12.09 -6.02
N HIS A 616 21.93 -13.06 -5.28
CA HIS A 616 22.07 -13.02 -3.84
C HIS A 616 23.56 -12.94 -3.47
N PRO A 617 23.98 -12.09 -2.52
CA PRO A 617 25.40 -11.87 -2.21
C PRO A 617 26.19 -13.15 -1.94
N GLU A 618 25.58 -14.13 -1.28
CA GLU A 618 26.24 -15.39 -0.87
C GLU A 618 25.88 -16.61 -1.73
N LEU A 619 24.76 -16.57 -2.48
CA LEU A 619 24.27 -17.69 -3.28
C LEU A 619 24.56 -17.48 -4.79
N GLY A 620 25.00 -16.29 -5.19
CA GLY A 620 25.20 -15.93 -6.58
C GLY A 620 23.87 -15.78 -7.32
N LYS A 621 23.86 -16.15 -8.61
CA LYS A 621 22.66 -16.12 -9.45
C LYS A 621 21.83 -17.36 -9.22
N LEU A 622 20.55 -17.19 -8.90
CA LEU A 622 19.60 -18.27 -8.69
C LEU A 622 18.20 -17.91 -9.19
N LYS A 623 17.37 -18.94 -9.40
CA LYS A 623 15.94 -18.76 -9.65
C LYS A 623 15.18 -18.69 -8.32
N ASN A 624 14.25 -17.75 -8.25
CA ASN A 624 13.28 -17.63 -7.17
C ASN A 624 11.85 -17.74 -7.73
N LEU A 625 10.86 -17.86 -6.86
CA LEU A 625 9.45 -17.87 -7.23
C LEU A 625 8.92 -16.44 -7.22
N GLY A 626 8.32 -16.03 -8.33
CA GLY A 626 7.62 -14.77 -8.50
C GLY A 626 6.25 -14.75 -7.79
N ALA A 627 5.55 -13.63 -7.92
CA ALA A 627 4.22 -13.49 -7.33
C ALA A 627 3.21 -14.47 -7.96
N PRO A 628 2.45 -15.25 -7.17
CA PRO A 628 1.41 -16.14 -7.66
C PRO A 628 0.12 -15.40 -8.10
N PHE A 629 0.18 -14.06 -8.15
CA PHE A 629 -0.91 -13.15 -8.53
C PHE A 629 -0.38 -12.12 -9.52
N LYS A 630 -1.28 -11.47 -10.27
CA LYS A 630 -0.93 -10.43 -11.25
C LYS A 630 -1.78 -9.19 -11.02
N LEU A 631 -1.13 -8.08 -10.65
CA LEU A 631 -1.74 -6.77 -10.50
C LEU A 631 -1.20 -5.84 -11.59
N PRO A 632 -1.90 -5.66 -12.73
CA PRO A 632 -1.34 -4.94 -13.89
C PRO A 632 -1.02 -3.47 -13.61
N ALA A 633 -1.77 -2.81 -12.72
CA ALA A 633 -1.59 -1.39 -12.40
C ALA A 633 -0.52 -1.13 -11.33
N CYS A 634 -0.26 -2.13 -10.48
CA CYS A 634 0.67 -2.07 -9.36
C CYS A 634 1.38 -3.43 -9.23
N PRO A 635 2.24 -3.78 -10.20
CA PRO A 635 2.92 -5.06 -10.20
C PRO A 635 3.71 -5.24 -8.90
N GLY A 636 3.70 -6.47 -8.38
CA GLY A 636 4.43 -6.85 -7.19
C GLY A 636 5.20 -8.15 -7.42
N GLY A 637 5.92 -8.58 -6.39
CA GLY A 637 6.78 -9.76 -6.40
C GLY A 637 8.16 -9.47 -5.81
N PRO A 638 9.01 -10.49 -5.73
CA PRO A 638 10.37 -10.33 -5.21
C PRO A 638 11.27 -9.63 -6.24
N GLU A 639 11.87 -8.52 -5.83
CA GLU A 639 12.81 -7.71 -6.61
C GLU A 639 14.23 -7.76 -6.04
N ARG A 640 14.34 -7.80 -4.71
CA ARG A 640 15.61 -7.84 -3.98
C ARG A 640 15.76 -9.18 -3.25
N PRO A 641 17.00 -9.70 -3.14
CA PRO A 641 17.28 -10.89 -2.35
C PRO A 641 16.92 -10.69 -0.87
N ALA A 642 16.82 -11.81 -0.15
CA ALA A 642 16.78 -11.76 1.31
C ALA A 642 18.05 -11.08 1.87
N PRO A 643 17.93 -10.32 2.96
CA PRO A 643 19.06 -9.59 3.53
C PRO A 643 20.03 -10.53 4.25
N LEU A 644 21.33 -10.22 4.19
CA LEU A 644 22.30 -10.85 5.09
C LEU A 644 22.02 -10.44 6.53
N LEU A 645 22.50 -11.23 7.50
CA LEU A 645 22.29 -10.94 8.91
C LEU A 645 22.83 -9.55 9.28
N GLY A 646 21.96 -8.67 9.77
CA GLY A 646 22.31 -7.31 10.18
C GLY A 646 22.73 -6.37 9.03
N GLN A 647 22.50 -6.75 7.77
CA GLN A 647 22.94 -6.00 6.59
C GLN A 647 22.54 -4.51 6.61
N HIS A 648 21.37 -4.20 7.19
CA HIS A 648 20.79 -2.87 7.16
C HIS A 648 20.84 -2.17 8.53
N ASN A 649 21.69 -2.62 9.46
CA ASN A 649 21.80 -2.02 10.80
C ASN A 649 22.09 -0.51 10.73
N ASP A 650 23.13 -0.07 10.01
CA ASP A 650 23.45 1.37 9.93
C ASP A 650 22.33 2.17 9.26
N GLU A 651 21.73 1.62 8.21
CA GLU A 651 20.65 2.28 7.46
C GLU A 651 19.42 2.51 8.34
N VAL A 652 18.99 1.48 9.07
CA VAL A 652 17.76 1.55 9.89
C VAL A 652 18.01 2.28 11.19
N TYR A 653 19.06 1.95 11.93
CA TYR A 653 19.34 2.61 13.22
C TYR A 653 19.72 4.08 13.04
N GLY A 654 20.50 4.40 12.01
CA GLY A 654 20.85 5.78 11.69
C GLY A 654 19.73 6.54 11.00
N GLY A 655 19.11 5.96 9.97
CA GLY A 655 18.10 6.62 9.15
C GLY A 655 16.73 6.68 9.81
N VAL A 656 16.23 5.55 10.32
CA VAL A 656 14.87 5.47 10.90
C VAL A 656 14.87 5.93 12.36
N LEU A 657 15.83 5.48 13.18
CA LEU A 657 15.86 5.84 14.61
C LEU A 657 16.67 7.10 14.92
N GLY A 658 17.46 7.61 13.97
CA GLY A 658 18.26 8.82 14.15
C GLY A 658 19.48 8.65 15.07
N LEU A 659 19.98 7.43 15.26
CA LEU A 659 21.14 7.17 16.12
C LEU A 659 22.45 7.63 15.45
N GLY A 660 23.34 8.23 16.24
CA GLY A 660 24.67 8.60 15.80
C GLY A 660 25.57 7.37 15.58
N ALA A 661 26.60 7.52 14.75
CA ALA A 661 27.53 6.43 14.43
C ALA A 661 28.25 5.85 15.67
N ASP A 662 28.52 6.69 16.69
CA ASP A 662 29.09 6.25 17.97
C ASP A 662 28.11 5.38 18.79
N GLU A 663 26.83 5.75 18.81
CA GLU A 663 25.79 4.98 19.50
C GLU A 663 25.64 3.59 18.85
N ILE A 664 25.57 3.55 17.52
CA ILE A 664 25.47 2.29 16.75
C ILE A 664 26.72 1.41 16.98
N ARG A 665 27.93 1.99 16.97
CA ARG A 665 29.16 1.26 17.33
C ARG A 665 29.09 0.70 18.76
N GLY A 666 28.59 1.48 19.70
CA GLY A 666 28.41 1.06 21.09
C GLY A 666 27.46 -0.12 21.23
N LEU A 667 26.32 -0.08 20.53
CA LEU A 667 25.32 -1.16 20.52
C LEU A 667 25.90 -2.47 19.97
N ARG A 668 26.67 -2.39 18.87
CA ARG A 668 27.39 -3.55 18.31
C ARG A 668 28.40 -4.14 19.28
N ALA A 669 29.19 -3.29 19.92
CA ALA A 669 30.21 -3.73 20.87
C ALA A 669 29.61 -4.47 22.09
N ARG A 670 28.37 -4.16 22.45
CA ARG A 670 27.61 -4.83 23.51
C ARG A 670 26.75 -6.01 23.02
N ALA A 671 26.80 -6.34 21.73
CA ALA A 671 25.96 -7.34 21.09
C ALA A 671 24.44 -7.12 21.28
N VAL A 672 24.01 -5.86 21.41
CA VAL A 672 22.58 -5.50 21.38
C VAL A 672 22.06 -5.51 19.95
N ILE A 673 22.91 -5.16 18.99
CA ILE A 673 22.67 -5.23 17.54
C ILE A 673 23.87 -5.89 16.86
#